data_AF-A0A2E0VYB2-F1
#
_entry.id   AF-A0A2E0VYB2-F1
#
_cell.length_a   1.000
_cell.length_b   1.000
_cell.length_c   1.000
_cell.angle_alpha   90.00
_cell.angle_beta   90.00
_cell.angle_gamma   90.00
#
_symmetry.space_group_name_H-M   'P 1'
#
loop_
_entity.id
_entity.type
_entity.pdbx_description
1 polymer ?
#
loop_
_entity_poly.entity_id
_entity_poly.type
_entity_poly.pdbx_seq_one_letter_code
_entity_poly.pdbx_strand_id
1 'polypeptide(L)'
;MKKILIVLFLFSAIIINADEGRLLRFPTTNGNQIVFTYAGDLYTVSINGGTARKLTTHKGLEIFPRFSPDGSMIAFTGQYDGNSEVYVIPNSGGEPKRLTYTATLSRDDVSDRMGPNNLVIGWTNDNKNILFRSRKAEFNSFKGKLYLANLNSEIEAELPLPRGGFASYSSDDSKLAYNRVFREFRTWKKYRGGMADDIWVYDFKTKETINITNNEAQDIIPMWFNDKIYFLSDRDENKRMNLFSYDLNTKETVQHTNFTDFDIKFPSINSNLIVFENAGYIYVFDASSNSYNKITITINEDFLNNRSELISVKNDISNYEISPDGNRALFGARGDVFTVPSEKGITRNLTNSSGVHERNSKWSPDGKYIAYISDKTGEDEIYITAQDGSENEIQLTNSKGAYKYGIAWSPDSKKILWTDRELNIKYVDVESKDEVLVFKSDRGRTLTADWSPDSKWITFSKPEENSMSKIYLYSLENKKVTPISDGWNSSSSPVFSSDGNFVVFISARNFSPTYSWTEWNHAYTDMDGIYLIALNKEVKNPFEPTNDEVKIKEETDGKSTDEKKEINDENKSVKVDFDGILDRIIKLPVKSSNYFSLKALENNIYYLRRGSDDSKTKFMVYDLKKQKETELGDINGYEISADEKKILVNTNGNYYITDLPKGKLDLSSSLNLNDLKMNLTRTEEWAQIFDQAWRQMRDFFYVENMHGVDWKEMKKRYEPLLKYVNHRIDLTYVIGEMIGELNIGHAYVGGGDYPQIDKIKLGLLGADIVRDKDSKYYQIKNILEGANWDDELRSPLTELGVNVNEGDYIISVNGISTKELNNFYEALIDKANKQVVLEVNSSPSEKGSRKVTVIPISDESSLYYYNWVQGNIKKVNEASNGKVGYIHVPNMGVEGLNEFVKHFYPQLNKEGLIIDVRGNGGGNVSPMLIERLRRELAMVSVFRNNPPRTNPSEMHLGPKVTLLDEFSASDGDLFPYRFKKHKLGKLIGKRSWGGVIGIAGSTPFVDGGYLNTPEFGPYDTEGKNWIIEGIGVEPDIYVDNDPAEEYEGKDAQLEKAIEVIIQEIKEYNYKLPEPPKDPIRK
;
A
#
# COMPACT_ATOMS: atom_id res chain seq x y z
N MET A 1 -52.56 -32.43 -65.90
CA MET A 1 -51.54 -32.61 -66.95
C MET A 1 -50.16 -32.29 -66.36
N LYS A 2 -49.13 -33.01 -66.81
CA LYS A 2 -47.81 -33.31 -66.21
C LYS A 2 -47.20 -32.31 -65.18
N LYS A 3 -46.84 -32.85 -64.00
CA LYS A 3 -46.14 -32.24 -62.86
C LYS A 3 -44.62 -32.49 -62.94
N ILE A 4 -43.81 -31.47 -62.65
CA ILE A 4 -42.39 -31.55 -62.29
C ILE A 4 -42.24 -30.80 -60.96
N LEU A 5 -41.66 -31.45 -59.95
CA LEU A 5 -41.38 -30.91 -58.62
C LEU A 5 -39.97 -30.31 -58.61
N ILE A 6 -39.84 -29.03 -58.25
CA ILE A 6 -38.57 -28.39 -57.88
C ILE A 6 -38.70 -27.97 -56.41
N VAL A 7 -37.79 -28.45 -55.58
CA VAL A 7 -37.72 -28.19 -54.14
C VAL A 7 -36.84 -26.96 -53.92
N LEU A 8 -37.40 -25.89 -53.34
CA LEU A 8 -36.66 -24.73 -52.82
C LEU A 8 -36.09 -25.08 -51.43
N PHE A 9 -34.78 -24.96 -51.26
CA PHE A 9 -34.12 -24.91 -49.95
C PHE A 9 -34.01 -23.45 -49.50
N LEU A 10 -34.69 -23.09 -48.42
CA LEU A 10 -34.51 -21.84 -47.68
C LEU A 10 -33.27 -21.98 -46.79
N PHE A 11 -32.21 -21.24 -47.10
CA PHE A 11 -31.10 -21.02 -46.17
C PHE A 11 -31.49 -19.91 -45.18
N SER A 12 -31.86 -20.30 -43.97
CA SER A 12 -31.90 -19.39 -42.83
C SER A 12 -30.47 -19.13 -42.38
N ALA A 13 -29.92 -17.96 -42.73
CA ALA A 13 -28.66 -17.49 -42.17
C ALA A 13 -28.90 -17.13 -40.69
N ILE A 14 -28.33 -17.93 -39.78
CA ILE A 14 -28.21 -17.55 -38.37
C ILE A 14 -27.15 -16.46 -38.33
N ILE A 15 -27.58 -15.19 -38.22
CA ILE A 15 -26.67 -14.09 -37.91
C ILE A 15 -26.31 -14.25 -36.43
N ILE A 16 -25.13 -14.81 -36.18
CA ILE A 16 -24.50 -14.73 -34.86
C ILE A 16 -24.09 -13.27 -34.69
N ASN A 17 -24.88 -12.48 -33.95
CA ASN A 17 -24.47 -11.15 -33.54
C ASN A 17 -23.32 -11.33 -32.55
N ALA A 18 -22.13 -10.86 -32.92
CA ALA A 18 -21.01 -10.76 -31.98
C ALA A 18 -21.34 -9.71 -30.90
N ASP A 19 -20.99 -10.00 -29.64
CA ASP A 19 -21.28 -9.11 -28.51
C ASP A 19 -20.54 -7.77 -28.65
N GLU A 20 -21.22 -6.67 -28.33
CA GLU A 20 -20.63 -5.32 -28.29
C GLU A 20 -19.58 -5.25 -27.15
N GLY A 21 -18.37 -4.77 -27.45
CA GLY A 21 -17.29 -4.63 -26.49
C GLY A 21 -17.54 -3.53 -25.46
N ARG A 22 -17.04 -3.71 -24.24
CA ARG A 22 -16.95 -2.69 -23.17
C ARG A 22 -15.57 -2.71 -22.53
N LEU A 23 -15.33 -1.77 -21.61
CA LEU A 23 -14.03 -1.50 -21.00
C LEU A 23 -12.98 -1.10 -22.05
N LEU A 24 -13.43 -0.32 -23.03
CA LEU A 24 -12.61 0.25 -24.10
C LEU A 24 -11.98 1.56 -23.57
N ARG A 25 -10.75 1.49 -23.07
CA ARG A 25 -10.10 2.54 -22.28
C ARG A 25 -9.24 3.48 -23.14
N PHE A 26 -8.99 4.69 -22.63
CA PHE A 26 -8.04 5.66 -23.18
C PHE A 26 -8.21 5.99 -24.68
N PRO A 27 -9.42 6.29 -25.17
CA PRO A 27 -9.65 6.49 -26.59
C PRO A 27 -9.00 7.76 -27.14
N THR A 28 -8.64 7.73 -28.42
CA THR A 28 -8.17 8.88 -29.22
C THR A 28 -8.60 8.76 -30.67
N THR A 29 -8.66 9.85 -31.42
CA THR A 29 -9.09 9.85 -32.84
C THR A 29 -8.24 10.74 -33.72
N ASN A 30 -8.19 10.42 -35.01
CA ASN A 30 -7.64 11.27 -36.08
C ASN A 30 -8.76 11.84 -37.00
N GLY A 31 -10.02 11.75 -36.58
CA GLY A 31 -11.19 12.17 -37.36
C GLY A 31 -11.86 11.05 -38.15
N ASN A 32 -11.12 10.01 -38.55
CA ASN A 32 -11.64 8.89 -39.35
C ASN A 32 -11.59 7.54 -38.63
N GLN A 33 -10.66 7.39 -37.70
CA GLN A 33 -10.42 6.20 -36.91
C GLN A 33 -10.36 6.55 -35.43
N ILE A 34 -10.67 5.56 -34.60
CA ILE A 34 -10.49 5.61 -33.15
C ILE A 34 -9.43 4.57 -32.79
N VAL A 35 -8.50 4.94 -31.89
CA VAL A 35 -7.58 4.01 -31.24
C VAL A 35 -7.85 4.03 -29.74
N PHE A 36 -7.81 2.88 -29.09
CA PHE A 36 -8.08 2.72 -27.67
C PHE A 36 -7.30 1.52 -27.11
N THR A 37 -7.14 1.46 -25.80
CA THR A 37 -6.62 0.29 -25.10
C THR A 37 -7.74 -0.66 -24.73
N TYR A 38 -7.51 -1.96 -24.93
CA TYR A 38 -8.41 -3.01 -24.47
C TYR A 38 -7.59 -4.23 -24.04
N ALA A 39 -7.86 -4.73 -22.83
CA ALA A 39 -7.18 -5.88 -22.22
C ALA A 39 -5.64 -5.80 -22.20
N GLY A 40 -5.09 -4.59 -22.13
CA GLY A 40 -3.65 -4.32 -22.09
C GLY A 40 -3.04 -3.88 -23.42
N ASP A 41 -3.70 -4.10 -24.55
CA ASP A 41 -3.17 -3.82 -25.90
C ASP A 41 -3.90 -2.67 -26.62
N LEU A 42 -3.31 -2.13 -27.69
CA LEU A 42 -3.93 -1.13 -28.55
C LEU A 42 -4.80 -1.75 -29.66
N TYR A 43 -5.96 -1.15 -29.89
CA TYR A 43 -6.93 -1.52 -30.92
C TYR A 43 -7.34 -0.30 -31.75
N THR A 44 -7.73 -0.52 -33.01
CA THR A 44 -8.27 0.52 -33.90
C THR A 44 -9.61 0.13 -34.53
N VAL A 45 -10.48 1.11 -34.75
CA VAL A 45 -11.78 0.94 -35.41
C VAL A 45 -12.12 2.20 -36.22
N SER A 46 -13.07 2.12 -37.16
CA SER A 46 -13.61 3.30 -37.83
C SER A 46 -14.32 4.22 -36.82
N ILE A 47 -14.32 5.53 -37.08
CA ILE A 47 -15.12 6.51 -36.32
C ILE A 47 -16.62 6.17 -36.29
N ASN A 48 -17.12 5.41 -37.27
CA ASN A 48 -18.50 4.94 -37.34
C ASN A 48 -18.74 3.60 -36.62
N GLY A 49 -17.71 3.02 -35.99
CA GLY A 49 -17.79 1.72 -35.31
C GLY A 49 -17.53 0.51 -36.20
N GLY A 50 -17.95 -0.66 -35.73
CA GLY A 50 -17.73 -1.96 -36.36
C GLY A 50 -16.70 -2.81 -35.62
N THR A 51 -16.12 -3.78 -36.31
CA THR A 51 -15.12 -4.69 -35.72
C THR A 51 -13.78 -3.98 -35.56
N ALA A 52 -13.25 -3.95 -34.33
CA ALA A 52 -11.92 -3.42 -34.07
C ALA A 52 -10.82 -4.38 -34.54
N ARG A 53 -9.68 -3.81 -34.93
CA ARG A 53 -8.46 -4.52 -35.30
C ARG A 53 -7.39 -4.27 -34.25
N LYS A 54 -6.76 -5.34 -33.76
CA LYS A 54 -5.61 -5.26 -32.85
C LYS A 54 -4.41 -4.63 -33.55
N LEU A 55 -3.71 -3.71 -32.86
CA LEU A 55 -2.53 -2.99 -33.36
C LEU A 55 -1.22 -3.50 -32.74
N THR A 56 -1.23 -3.81 -31.44
CA THR A 56 -0.06 -4.25 -30.67
C THR A 56 -0.31 -5.62 -30.05
N THR A 57 0.75 -6.30 -29.66
CA THR A 57 0.66 -7.55 -28.88
C THR A 57 1.92 -7.69 -28.05
N HIS A 58 1.80 -7.55 -26.73
CA HIS A 58 2.91 -7.75 -25.80
C HIS A 58 2.45 -8.31 -24.45
N LYS A 59 3.40 -8.74 -23.62
CA LYS A 59 3.11 -9.19 -22.25
C LYS A 59 2.84 -8.01 -21.30
N GLY A 60 3.59 -6.92 -21.47
CA GLY A 60 3.40 -5.66 -20.73
C GLY A 60 2.29 -4.80 -21.34
N LEU A 61 1.97 -3.69 -20.69
CA LEU A 61 0.85 -2.82 -21.07
C LEU A 61 1.21 -1.82 -22.18
N GLU A 62 0.25 -1.56 -23.06
CA GLU A 62 0.22 -0.44 -24.00
C GLU A 62 -1.01 0.47 -23.79
N ILE A 63 -0.75 1.69 -23.31
CA ILE A 63 -1.78 2.59 -22.80
C ILE A 63 -1.57 4.04 -23.27
N PHE A 64 -2.61 4.86 -23.13
CA PHE A 64 -2.60 6.28 -23.49
C PHE A 64 -2.17 6.58 -24.95
N PRO A 65 -2.80 5.95 -25.96
CA PRO A 65 -2.50 6.26 -27.35
C PRO A 65 -2.86 7.71 -27.70
N ARG A 66 -2.05 8.33 -28.55
CA ARG A 66 -2.26 9.67 -29.13
C ARG A 66 -1.83 9.69 -30.59
N PHE A 67 -2.75 10.03 -31.49
CA PHE A 67 -2.40 10.27 -32.89
C PHE A 67 -1.51 11.50 -33.03
N SER A 68 -0.55 11.45 -33.95
CA SER A 68 0.10 12.65 -34.46
C SER A 68 -0.93 13.59 -35.11
N PRO A 69 -0.69 14.91 -35.14
CA PRO A 69 -1.60 15.86 -35.79
C PRO A 69 -1.99 15.50 -37.24
N ASP A 70 -1.05 14.93 -38.00
CA ASP A 70 -1.28 14.44 -39.37
C ASP A 70 -1.95 13.05 -39.45
N GLY A 71 -2.15 12.40 -38.30
CA GLY A 71 -2.79 11.09 -38.15
C GLY A 71 -1.94 9.91 -38.62
N SER A 72 -0.68 10.11 -39.02
CA SER A 72 0.19 9.07 -39.60
C SER A 72 0.81 8.12 -38.56
N MET A 73 1.03 8.61 -37.33
CA MET A 73 1.68 7.90 -36.24
C MET A 73 0.78 7.85 -34.99
N ILE A 74 1.04 6.89 -34.11
CA ILE A 74 0.45 6.75 -32.78
C ILE A 74 1.58 6.72 -31.77
N ALA A 75 1.62 7.70 -30.86
CA ALA A 75 2.45 7.66 -29.65
C ALA A 75 1.67 7.02 -28.50
N PHE A 76 2.35 6.29 -27.63
CA PHE A 76 1.73 5.63 -26.48
C PHE A 76 2.76 5.30 -25.40
N THR A 77 2.29 5.03 -24.18
CA THR A 77 3.11 4.52 -23.08
C THR A 77 3.12 2.99 -23.17
N GLY A 78 4.31 2.39 -23.27
CA GLY A 78 4.49 0.95 -23.49
C GLY A 78 5.52 0.33 -22.55
N GLN A 79 5.46 -0.99 -22.39
CA GLN A 79 6.32 -1.76 -21.47
C GLN A 79 7.16 -2.83 -22.18
N TYR A 80 7.55 -2.60 -23.43
CA TYR A 80 8.30 -3.57 -24.24
C TYR A 80 9.65 -3.96 -23.65
N ASP A 81 10.38 -2.97 -23.12
CA ASP A 81 11.77 -3.13 -22.67
C ASP A 81 11.91 -3.07 -21.14
N GLY A 82 10.88 -3.54 -20.43
CA GLY A 82 10.88 -3.70 -18.96
C GLY A 82 10.55 -2.44 -18.15
N ASN A 83 10.73 -1.24 -18.67
CA ASN A 83 10.24 -0.01 -18.03
C ASN A 83 9.06 0.55 -18.83
N SER A 84 8.17 1.32 -18.18
CA SER A 84 7.15 2.09 -18.90
C SER A 84 7.83 3.26 -19.61
N GLU A 85 7.79 3.31 -20.94
CA GLU A 85 8.46 4.32 -21.77
C GLU A 85 7.55 4.84 -22.87
N VAL A 86 7.94 5.92 -23.53
CA VAL A 86 7.22 6.48 -24.68
C VAL A 86 7.64 5.73 -25.94
N TYR A 87 6.66 5.21 -26.67
CA TYR A 87 6.84 4.53 -27.96
C TYR A 87 6.01 5.20 -29.04
N VAL A 88 6.40 4.98 -30.31
CA VAL A 88 5.61 5.31 -31.49
C VAL A 88 5.47 4.13 -32.44
N ILE A 89 4.34 4.04 -33.13
CA ILE A 89 4.07 3.13 -34.25
C ILE A 89 3.35 3.86 -35.40
N PRO A 90 3.45 3.38 -36.65
CA PRO A 90 2.55 3.83 -37.71
C PRO A 90 1.08 3.55 -37.36
N ASN A 91 0.15 4.37 -37.86
CA ASN A 91 -1.29 4.18 -37.61
C ASN A 91 -1.83 2.82 -38.11
N SER A 92 -1.12 2.19 -39.05
CA SER A 92 -1.42 0.86 -39.56
C SER A 92 -0.99 -0.27 -38.62
N GLY A 93 -0.20 0.03 -37.59
CA GLY A 93 0.58 -0.93 -36.81
C GLY A 93 1.97 -1.14 -37.41
N GLY A 94 2.80 -1.94 -36.74
CA GLY A 94 4.18 -2.23 -37.11
C GLY A 94 5.06 -2.43 -35.88
N GLU A 95 6.38 -2.37 -36.08
CA GLU A 95 7.36 -2.44 -35.00
C GLU A 95 7.34 -1.15 -34.15
N PRO A 96 7.13 -1.23 -32.83
CA PRO A 96 7.24 -0.09 -31.93
C PRO A 96 8.65 0.47 -31.86
N LYS A 97 8.79 1.79 -31.97
CA LYS A 97 10.05 2.51 -31.75
C LYS A 97 10.04 3.19 -30.38
N ARG A 98 11.01 2.84 -29.53
CA ARG A 98 11.23 3.50 -28.22
C ARG A 98 11.82 4.91 -28.39
N LEU A 99 11.30 5.87 -27.64
CA LEU A 99 11.74 7.26 -27.67
C LEU A 99 12.39 7.74 -26.37
N THR A 100 12.13 7.11 -25.22
CA THR A 100 12.63 7.55 -23.91
C THR A 100 13.40 6.44 -23.17
N TYR A 101 14.32 6.85 -22.31
CA TYR A 101 15.13 5.98 -21.45
C TYR A 101 15.24 6.62 -20.07
N THR A 102 14.38 6.21 -19.15
CA THR A 102 14.18 6.93 -17.88
C THR A 102 14.46 6.05 -16.66
N ALA A 103 14.56 6.70 -15.50
CA ALA A 103 14.79 6.05 -14.21
C ALA A 103 13.75 4.96 -13.93
N THR A 104 14.21 3.84 -13.35
CA THR A 104 13.33 2.73 -12.96
C THR A 104 12.69 3.04 -11.61
N LEU A 105 11.47 3.58 -11.64
CA LEU A 105 10.75 3.97 -10.43
C LEU A 105 9.99 2.79 -9.82
N SER A 106 9.92 2.78 -8.49
CA SER A 106 9.17 1.77 -7.73
C SER A 106 7.65 1.87 -7.97
N ARG A 107 7.13 3.09 -8.05
CA ARG A 107 5.71 3.38 -8.28
C ARG A 107 5.41 3.59 -9.76
N ASP A 108 5.24 2.52 -10.52
CA ASP A 108 5.01 2.58 -11.98
C ASP A 108 3.92 1.60 -12.44
N ASP A 109 2.88 1.45 -11.63
CA ASP A 109 1.75 0.57 -11.93
C ASP A 109 0.53 1.40 -12.38
N VAL A 110 -0.25 0.89 -13.33
CA VAL A 110 -1.48 1.55 -13.79
C VAL A 110 -2.55 1.63 -12.70
N SER A 111 -2.57 0.68 -11.77
CA SER A 111 -3.42 0.71 -10.59
C SER A 111 -2.89 1.61 -9.47
N ASP A 112 -1.64 2.08 -9.56
CA ASP A 112 -1.13 3.04 -8.58
C ASP A 112 -1.92 4.35 -8.70
N ARG A 113 -2.36 4.87 -7.55
CA ARG A 113 -3.13 6.12 -7.48
C ARG A 113 -2.40 7.37 -8.01
N MET A 114 -1.10 7.31 -8.29
CA MET A 114 -0.29 8.36 -8.95
C MET A 114 -0.19 8.18 -10.47
N GLY A 115 -0.81 7.12 -11.01
CA GLY A 115 -0.76 6.71 -12.40
C GLY A 115 0.58 6.10 -12.84
N PRO A 116 0.65 5.58 -14.07
CA PRO A 116 1.89 5.08 -14.66
C PRO A 116 2.89 6.22 -14.86
N ASN A 117 4.17 5.88 -14.94
CA ASN A 117 5.22 6.81 -15.34
C ASN A 117 5.26 6.95 -16.87
N ASN A 118 5.87 8.04 -17.35
CA ASN A 118 6.03 8.34 -18.77
C ASN A 118 4.70 8.30 -19.56
N LEU A 119 3.66 8.89 -18.96
CA LEU A 119 2.31 8.92 -19.51
C LEU A 119 2.25 9.86 -20.73
N VAL A 120 1.93 9.31 -21.90
CA VAL A 120 1.75 10.10 -23.13
C VAL A 120 0.49 10.95 -23.04
N ILE A 121 0.64 12.26 -23.23
CA ILE A 121 -0.43 13.25 -23.13
C ILE A 121 -0.91 13.69 -24.51
N GLY A 122 0.02 13.98 -25.43
CA GLY A 122 -0.33 14.54 -26.73
C GLY A 122 0.90 14.79 -27.60
N TRP A 123 0.75 15.66 -28.60
CA TRP A 123 1.78 16.04 -29.56
C TRP A 123 1.88 17.56 -29.67
N THR A 124 3.04 18.05 -30.08
CA THR A 124 3.15 19.39 -30.66
C THR A 124 2.48 19.40 -32.04
N ASN A 125 1.87 20.53 -32.43
CA ASN A 125 1.12 20.62 -33.68
C ASN A 125 2.00 20.45 -34.94
N ASP A 126 3.32 20.55 -34.80
CA ASP A 126 4.29 20.36 -35.88
C ASP A 126 4.67 18.89 -36.18
N ASN A 127 4.03 17.91 -35.51
CA ASN A 127 4.29 16.46 -35.63
C ASN A 127 5.70 16.01 -35.19
N LYS A 128 6.49 16.85 -34.52
CA LYS A 128 7.88 16.50 -34.17
C LYS A 128 8.06 15.93 -32.77
N ASN A 129 7.26 16.37 -31.81
CA ASN A 129 7.47 16.05 -30.41
C ASN A 129 6.20 15.50 -29.75
N ILE A 130 6.41 14.54 -28.85
CA ILE A 130 5.40 13.90 -28.03
C ILE A 130 5.47 14.54 -26.64
N LEU A 131 4.36 15.10 -26.19
CA LEU A 131 4.20 15.60 -24.83
C LEU A 131 3.87 14.43 -23.91
N PHE A 132 4.64 14.27 -22.83
CA PHE A 132 4.41 13.23 -21.83
C PHE A 132 4.73 13.71 -20.41
N ARG A 133 4.14 13.04 -19.42
CA ARG A 133 4.38 13.30 -17.99
C ARG A 133 5.32 12.25 -17.41
N SER A 134 6.36 12.69 -16.70
CA SER A 134 7.32 11.81 -16.03
C SER A 134 7.68 12.26 -14.62
N ARG A 135 8.03 11.30 -13.77
CA ARG A 135 8.55 11.47 -12.40
C ARG A 135 10.04 11.23 -12.28
N LYS A 136 10.75 11.02 -13.41
CA LYS A 136 12.16 10.62 -13.44
C LYS A 136 13.12 11.51 -12.64
N ALA A 137 12.76 12.79 -12.42
CA ALA A 137 13.58 13.81 -11.76
C ALA A 137 12.79 14.52 -10.64
N GLU A 138 12.08 13.75 -9.82
CA GLU A 138 11.22 14.25 -8.74
C GLU A 138 11.20 13.26 -7.58
N PHE A 139 11.34 13.74 -6.35
CA PHE A 139 11.26 12.93 -5.13
C PHE A 139 9.81 12.78 -4.63
N ASN A 140 9.00 13.82 -4.82
CA ASN A 140 7.63 13.83 -4.38
C ASN A 140 6.74 13.08 -5.38
N SER A 141 6.34 11.85 -5.02
CA SER A 141 5.51 10.99 -5.87
C SER A 141 4.18 11.60 -6.33
N PHE A 142 3.65 12.64 -5.66
CA PHE A 142 2.45 13.35 -6.10
C PHE A 142 2.71 14.28 -7.28
N LYS A 143 3.95 14.76 -7.45
CA LYS A 143 4.34 15.66 -8.52
C LYS A 143 4.87 14.86 -9.70
N GLY A 144 4.69 15.40 -10.90
CA GLY A 144 5.27 14.90 -12.13
C GLY A 144 5.45 16.07 -13.08
N LYS A 145 6.48 16.02 -13.90
CA LYS A 145 6.87 17.10 -14.81
C LYS A 145 6.50 16.75 -16.24
N LEU A 146 6.37 17.78 -17.07
CA LEU A 146 6.04 17.64 -18.49
C LEU A 146 7.30 17.70 -19.34
N TYR A 147 7.42 16.75 -20.26
CA TYR A 147 8.57 16.59 -21.15
C TYR A 147 8.14 16.43 -22.60
N LEU A 148 9.05 16.75 -23.51
CA LEU A 148 8.93 16.54 -24.95
C LEU A 148 9.93 15.48 -25.41
N ALA A 149 9.42 14.32 -25.83
CA ALA A 149 10.20 13.29 -26.52
C ALA A 149 10.14 13.54 -28.03
N ASN A 150 11.28 13.45 -28.71
CA ASN A 150 11.35 13.67 -30.15
C ASN A 150 11.44 12.32 -30.90
N LEU A 151 11.09 12.34 -32.19
CA LEU A 151 11.11 11.14 -33.04
C LEU A 151 12.51 10.56 -33.30
N ASN A 152 13.60 11.29 -32.99
CA ASN A 152 14.97 10.80 -33.12
C ASN A 152 15.48 10.10 -31.85
N SER A 153 14.62 9.98 -30.83
CA SER A 153 14.95 9.41 -29.52
C SER A 153 16.06 10.19 -28.79
N GLU A 154 16.23 11.49 -29.04
CA GLU A 154 17.19 12.30 -28.26
C GLU A 154 16.70 12.56 -26.84
N ILE A 155 17.58 12.98 -25.92
CA ILE A 155 17.19 13.37 -24.55
C ILE A 155 16.02 14.35 -24.61
N GLU A 156 14.98 14.02 -23.86
CA GLU A 156 13.73 14.75 -23.77
C GLU A 156 13.91 16.15 -23.17
N ALA A 157 13.18 17.12 -23.72
CA ALA A 157 13.21 18.50 -23.23
C ALA A 157 12.15 18.71 -22.13
N GLU A 158 12.53 19.25 -20.99
CA GLU A 158 11.60 19.67 -19.93
C GLU A 158 10.83 20.93 -20.34
N LEU A 159 9.51 20.95 -20.14
CA LEU A 159 8.74 22.19 -20.25
C LEU A 159 9.02 23.11 -19.05
N PRO A 160 8.98 24.44 -19.21
CA PRO A 160 9.29 25.40 -18.15
C PRO A 160 8.16 25.53 -17.12
N LEU A 161 7.77 24.41 -16.51
CA LEU A 161 6.71 24.27 -15.53
C LEU A 161 7.22 23.34 -14.41
N PRO A 162 6.97 23.67 -13.13
CA PRO A 162 7.51 22.91 -12.00
C PRO A 162 6.86 21.53 -11.88
N ARG A 163 5.63 21.39 -12.42
CA ARG A 163 4.81 20.18 -12.43
C ARG A 163 3.65 20.32 -13.43
N GLY A 164 3.07 19.20 -13.84
CA GLY A 164 1.87 19.18 -14.68
C GLY A 164 1.19 17.80 -14.77
N GLY A 165 -0.09 17.85 -15.10
CA GLY A 165 -0.97 16.72 -15.40
C GLY A 165 -1.32 16.67 -16.89
N PHE A 166 -2.58 16.39 -17.22
CA PHE A 166 -3.04 16.46 -18.61
C PHE A 166 -2.99 17.88 -19.17
N ALA A 167 -2.70 18.00 -20.47
CA ALA A 167 -2.47 19.28 -21.11
C ALA A 167 -2.80 19.24 -22.62
N SER A 168 -3.05 20.42 -23.20
CA SER A 168 -3.37 20.61 -24.61
C SER A 168 -2.88 21.97 -25.12
N TYR A 169 -2.19 21.98 -26.27
CA TYR A 169 -1.63 23.17 -26.88
C TYR A 169 -2.68 24.00 -27.63
N SER A 170 -2.49 25.32 -27.66
CA SER A 170 -3.15 26.18 -28.67
C SER A 170 -2.73 25.78 -30.09
N SER A 171 -3.50 26.16 -31.10
CA SER A 171 -3.26 25.78 -32.50
C SER A 171 -1.90 26.18 -33.07
N ASP A 172 -1.23 27.15 -32.44
CA ASP A 172 0.09 27.66 -32.81
C ASP A 172 1.20 27.26 -31.83
N ASP A 173 0.91 26.36 -30.88
CA ASP A 173 1.79 25.93 -29.78
C ASP A 173 2.31 27.06 -28.88
N SER A 174 1.77 28.29 -28.99
CA SER A 174 2.21 29.45 -28.19
C SER A 174 1.71 29.43 -26.76
N LYS A 175 0.65 28.66 -26.48
CA LYS A 175 0.03 28.50 -25.17
C LYS A 175 -0.26 27.04 -24.86
N LEU A 176 -0.35 26.72 -23.58
CA LEU A 176 -0.70 25.39 -23.05
C LEU A 176 -1.84 25.52 -22.05
N ALA A 177 -2.98 24.88 -22.30
CA ALA A 177 -3.96 24.62 -21.26
C ALA A 177 -3.54 23.34 -20.51
N TYR A 178 -3.45 23.37 -19.19
CA TYR A 178 -2.97 22.23 -18.41
C TYR A 178 -3.53 22.18 -16.99
N ASN A 179 -3.53 20.97 -16.45
CA ASN A 179 -3.72 20.72 -15.02
C ASN A 179 -2.38 20.82 -14.29
N ARG A 180 -2.35 21.43 -13.09
CA ARG A 180 -1.15 21.51 -12.23
C ARG A 180 -1.04 20.30 -11.30
N VAL A 181 -2.14 19.59 -11.07
CA VAL A 181 -2.25 18.40 -10.23
C VAL A 181 -2.64 17.21 -11.12
N PHE A 182 -2.12 16.03 -10.79
CA PHE A 182 -2.48 14.78 -11.47
C PHE A 182 -3.09 13.83 -10.44
N ARG A 183 -4.36 13.44 -10.63
CA ARG A 183 -5.11 12.61 -9.66
C ARG A 183 -6.14 11.67 -10.28
N GLU A 184 -6.14 11.51 -11.59
CA GLU A 184 -7.19 10.85 -12.38
C GLU A 184 -7.30 9.33 -12.13
N PHE A 185 -6.28 8.75 -11.50
CA PHE A 185 -6.22 7.35 -11.10
C PHE A 185 -6.70 7.08 -9.67
N ARG A 186 -7.14 8.12 -8.96
CA ARG A 186 -7.68 7.96 -7.60
C ARG A 186 -9.12 7.48 -7.65
N THR A 187 -9.40 6.51 -6.80
CA THR A 187 -10.72 5.93 -6.50
C THR A 187 -11.51 6.84 -5.54
N TRP A 188 -11.64 8.12 -5.91
CA TRP A 188 -12.27 9.14 -5.08
C TRP A 188 -13.04 10.16 -5.95
N LYS A 189 -14.32 9.85 -6.20
CA LYS A 189 -15.26 10.71 -6.94
C LYS A 189 -15.77 11.85 -6.06
N LYS A 190 -16.24 12.95 -6.66
CA LYS A 190 -16.89 14.08 -5.94
C LYS A 190 -15.97 14.79 -4.94
N TYR A 191 -14.66 14.65 -5.13
CA TYR A 191 -13.66 15.19 -4.23
C TYR A 191 -13.62 16.73 -4.28
N ARG A 192 -13.42 17.36 -3.13
CA ARG A 192 -13.41 18.83 -2.92
C ARG A 192 -12.23 19.30 -2.05
N GLY A 193 -11.24 18.43 -1.82
CA GLY A 193 -10.07 18.77 -1.00
C GLY A 193 -9.02 19.58 -1.76
N GLY A 194 -7.87 19.84 -1.16
CA GLY A 194 -6.83 20.72 -1.72
C GLY A 194 -6.28 20.33 -3.10
N MET A 195 -6.42 19.06 -3.51
CA MET A 195 -6.02 18.59 -4.85
C MET A 195 -7.12 18.74 -5.92
N ALA A 196 -8.28 19.32 -5.61
CA ALA A 196 -9.30 19.59 -6.63
C ALA A 196 -8.70 20.64 -7.57
N ASP A 197 -8.42 20.23 -8.81
CA ASP A 197 -7.64 21.03 -9.73
C ASP A 197 -8.52 21.87 -10.64
N ASP A 198 -7.91 22.92 -11.15
CA ASP A 198 -8.46 23.82 -12.15
C ASP A 198 -7.73 23.65 -13.48
N ILE A 199 -8.30 24.25 -14.53
CA ILE A 199 -7.60 24.44 -15.80
C ILE A 199 -6.81 25.75 -15.77
N TRP A 200 -5.52 25.67 -16.10
CA TRP A 200 -4.62 26.80 -16.20
C TRP A 200 -4.15 26.98 -17.64
N VAL A 201 -3.96 28.21 -18.08
CA VAL A 201 -3.38 28.55 -19.39
C VAL A 201 -2.03 29.20 -19.16
N TYR A 202 -0.96 28.57 -19.66
CA TYR A 202 0.39 29.11 -19.67
C TYR A 202 0.74 29.65 -21.06
N ASP A 203 1.25 30.87 -21.13
CA ASP A 203 1.75 31.48 -22.37
C ASP A 203 3.29 31.42 -22.40
N PHE A 204 3.86 30.66 -23.34
CA PHE A 204 5.30 30.43 -23.40
C PHE A 204 6.12 31.69 -23.72
N LYS A 205 5.50 32.71 -24.32
CA LYS A 205 6.17 33.96 -24.72
C LYS A 205 6.24 34.95 -23.56
N THR A 206 5.12 35.14 -22.85
CA THR A 206 5.01 36.08 -21.74
C THR A 206 5.37 35.46 -20.39
N LYS A 207 5.35 34.12 -20.31
CA LYS A 207 5.44 33.32 -19.08
C LYS A 207 4.25 33.53 -18.12
N GLU A 208 3.17 34.15 -18.58
CA GLU A 208 1.97 34.36 -17.77
C GLU A 208 1.19 33.04 -17.61
N THR A 209 0.70 32.78 -16.39
CA THR A 209 -0.20 31.66 -16.09
C THR A 209 -1.55 32.18 -15.58
N ILE A 210 -2.66 31.77 -16.18
CA ILE A 210 -4.02 32.21 -15.83
C ILE A 210 -4.90 31.00 -15.47
N ASN A 211 -5.54 31.02 -14.29
CA ASN A 211 -6.61 30.06 -13.94
C ASN A 211 -7.92 30.48 -14.61
N ILE A 212 -8.58 29.56 -15.34
CA ILE A 212 -9.79 29.86 -16.11
C ILE A 212 -11.08 29.22 -15.57
N THR A 213 -11.03 28.30 -14.59
CA THR A 213 -12.23 27.58 -14.11
C THR A 213 -12.60 27.82 -12.65
N ASN A 214 -11.62 28.15 -11.80
CA ASN A 214 -11.72 28.50 -10.37
C ASN A 214 -13.05 28.16 -9.66
N ASN A 215 -13.24 26.88 -9.28
CA ASN A 215 -14.37 26.44 -8.47
C ASN A 215 -13.99 25.31 -7.51
N GLU A 216 -14.95 24.84 -6.70
CA GLU A 216 -14.68 23.77 -5.72
C GLU A 216 -14.56 22.37 -6.34
N ALA A 217 -15.14 22.16 -7.52
CA ALA A 217 -15.18 20.89 -8.21
C ALA A 217 -13.83 20.63 -8.90
N GLN A 218 -13.69 19.44 -9.46
CA GLN A 218 -12.52 19.15 -10.28
C GLN A 218 -12.77 19.53 -11.73
N ASP A 219 -11.80 20.21 -12.33
CA ASP A 219 -11.76 20.47 -13.77
C ASP A 219 -10.47 19.90 -14.35
N ILE A 220 -10.60 18.87 -15.17
CA ILE A 220 -9.47 18.03 -15.57
C ILE A 220 -9.50 17.69 -17.07
N ILE A 221 -8.32 17.34 -17.59
CA ILE A 221 -8.10 16.88 -18.96
C ILE A 221 -8.52 17.94 -19.99
N PRO A 222 -7.84 19.11 -20.00
CA PRO A 222 -8.14 20.17 -20.95
C PRO A 222 -7.82 19.74 -22.38
N MET A 223 -8.66 20.19 -23.31
CA MET A 223 -8.63 19.90 -24.74
C MET A 223 -8.91 21.20 -25.50
N TRP A 224 -7.87 21.84 -26.00
CA TRP A 224 -7.96 23.11 -26.70
C TRP A 224 -8.45 22.90 -28.14
N PHE A 225 -9.47 23.64 -28.55
CA PHE A 225 -9.90 23.70 -29.94
C PHE A 225 -10.49 25.07 -30.29
N ASN A 226 -9.88 25.74 -31.27
CA ASN A 226 -10.18 27.12 -31.66
C ASN A 226 -10.17 28.07 -30.43
N ASP A 227 -11.25 28.81 -30.23
CA ASP A 227 -11.40 29.76 -29.12
C ASP A 227 -11.99 29.13 -27.86
N LYS A 228 -11.99 27.80 -27.74
CA LYS A 228 -12.55 27.08 -26.60
C LYS A 228 -11.57 26.07 -26.02
N ILE A 229 -11.67 25.85 -24.71
CA ILE A 229 -11.02 24.75 -24.02
C ILE A 229 -12.12 23.84 -23.46
N TYR A 230 -12.19 22.61 -23.97
CA TYR A 230 -13.06 21.55 -23.47
C TYR A 230 -12.36 20.84 -22.30
N PHE A 231 -13.12 20.36 -21.32
CA PHE A 231 -12.57 19.67 -20.15
C PHE A 231 -13.66 18.82 -19.47
N LEU A 232 -13.27 17.94 -18.55
CA LEU A 232 -14.21 17.23 -17.69
C LEU A 232 -14.43 17.98 -16.38
N SER A 233 -15.68 18.02 -15.91
CA SER A 233 -16.01 18.54 -14.59
C SER A 233 -17.11 17.76 -13.91
N ASP A 234 -17.02 17.63 -12.58
CA ASP A 234 -18.06 17.08 -11.70
C ASP A 234 -18.83 18.18 -10.92
N ARG A 235 -18.88 19.39 -11.48
CA ARG A 235 -19.55 20.56 -10.88
C ARG A 235 -21.07 20.56 -10.94
N ASP A 236 -21.67 19.71 -11.76
CA ASP A 236 -23.13 19.67 -11.92
C ASP A 236 -23.84 19.05 -10.70
N GLU A 237 -25.17 19.12 -10.68
CA GLU A 237 -26.00 18.61 -9.58
C GLU A 237 -25.84 17.09 -9.34
N ASN A 238 -25.48 16.34 -10.38
CA ASN A 238 -25.29 14.89 -10.30
C ASN A 238 -23.88 14.53 -9.81
N LYS A 239 -22.95 15.50 -9.80
CA LYS A 239 -21.54 15.34 -9.43
C LYS A 239 -20.89 14.18 -10.18
N ARG A 240 -21.11 14.17 -11.50
CA ARG A 240 -20.49 13.25 -12.46
C ARG A 240 -19.59 14.00 -13.40
N MET A 241 -18.47 13.39 -13.77
CA MET A 241 -17.60 13.96 -14.80
C MET A 241 -18.35 14.01 -16.13
N ASN A 242 -18.78 15.21 -16.49
CA ASN A 242 -19.38 15.53 -17.78
C ASN A 242 -18.45 16.45 -18.58
N LEU A 243 -18.70 16.56 -19.88
CA LEU A 243 -17.93 17.42 -20.76
C LEU A 243 -18.43 18.86 -20.63
N PHE A 244 -17.52 19.78 -20.38
CA PHE A 244 -17.73 21.22 -20.35
C PHE A 244 -16.80 21.91 -21.34
N SER A 245 -17.08 23.15 -21.70
CA SER A 245 -16.11 24.04 -22.35
C SER A 245 -16.09 25.41 -21.70
N TYR A 246 -14.93 26.06 -21.79
CA TYR A 246 -14.72 27.46 -21.47
C TYR A 246 -14.37 28.21 -22.76
N ASP A 247 -15.12 29.27 -23.05
CA ASP A 247 -14.90 30.11 -24.21
C ASP A 247 -13.92 31.24 -23.87
N LEU A 248 -12.81 31.33 -24.61
CA LEU A 248 -11.70 32.24 -24.33
C LEU A 248 -12.06 33.72 -24.57
N ASN A 249 -13.07 33.99 -25.40
CA ASN A 249 -13.49 35.34 -25.75
C ASN A 249 -14.54 35.87 -24.76
N THR A 250 -15.58 35.08 -24.53
CA THR A 250 -16.73 35.45 -23.67
C THR A 250 -16.50 35.14 -22.20
N LYS A 251 -15.57 34.22 -21.89
CA LYS A 251 -15.30 33.68 -20.55
C LYS A 251 -16.46 32.88 -19.96
N GLU A 252 -17.38 32.42 -20.79
CA GLU A 252 -18.51 31.60 -20.37
C GLU A 252 -18.13 30.12 -20.31
N THR A 253 -18.68 29.41 -19.32
CA THR A 253 -18.59 27.95 -19.20
C THR A 253 -19.91 27.29 -19.58
N VAL A 254 -19.86 26.28 -20.44
CA VAL A 254 -21.06 25.57 -20.95
C VAL A 254 -20.91 24.05 -20.74
N GLN A 255 -21.99 23.40 -20.30
CA GLN A 255 -22.09 21.94 -20.20
C GLN A 255 -22.55 21.33 -21.53
N HIS A 256 -21.93 20.25 -21.97
CA HIS A 256 -22.20 19.58 -23.25
C HIS A 256 -22.80 18.18 -23.13
N THR A 257 -22.60 17.50 -22.00
CA THR A 257 -23.14 16.16 -21.73
C THR A 257 -23.83 16.12 -20.37
N ASN A 258 -24.72 15.15 -20.15
CA ASN A 258 -25.53 15.04 -18.93
C ASN A 258 -25.64 13.61 -18.38
N PHE A 259 -24.55 12.83 -18.42
CA PHE A 259 -24.51 11.49 -17.85
C PHE A 259 -24.68 11.54 -16.33
N THR A 260 -25.53 10.66 -15.78
CA THR A 260 -25.88 10.61 -14.34
C THR A 260 -25.29 9.40 -13.62
N ASP A 261 -25.06 8.30 -14.34
CA ASP A 261 -24.72 7.01 -13.73
C ASP A 261 -23.21 6.79 -13.59
N PHE A 262 -22.45 7.13 -14.65
CA PHE A 262 -21.01 6.93 -14.76
C PHE A 262 -20.31 8.22 -15.18
N ASP A 263 -19.07 8.38 -14.73
CA ASP A 263 -18.18 9.46 -15.15
C ASP A 263 -17.72 9.26 -16.60
N ILE A 264 -17.57 10.36 -17.35
CA ILE A 264 -16.73 10.36 -18.54
C ILE A 264 -15.26 10.17 -18.13
N LYS A 265 -14.51 9.36 -18.88
CA LYS A 265 -13.10 9.08 -18.64
C LYS A 265 -12.24 9.34 -19.87
N PHE A 266 -11.06 9.90 -19.62
CA PHE A 266 -9.95 10.08 -20.56
C PHE A 266 -10.36 10.54 -21.98
N PRO A 267 -11.07 11.68 -22.11
CA PRO A 267 -11.41 12.21 -23.41
C PRO A 267 -10.15 12.64 -24.18
N SER A 268 -10.25 12.64 -25.50
CA SER A 268 -9.21 13.12 -26.41
C SER A 268 -9.86 13.82 -27.60
N ILE A 269 -9.27 14.94 -28.04
CA ILE A 269 -9.78 15.77 -29.13
C ILE A 269 -8.89 15.68 -30.37
N ASN A 270 -9.53 15.69 -31.54
CA ASN A 270 -8.88 16.00 -32.82
C ASN A 270 -9.85 16.79 -33.68
N SER A 271 -9.43 17.97 -34.14
CA SER A 271 -10.32 18.91 -34.83
C SER A 271 -11.59 19.16 -33.98
N ASN A 272 -12.78 19.07 -34.58
CA ASN A 272 -14.06 19.23 -33.87
C ASN A 272 -14.55 17.97 -33.15
N LEU A 273 -13.83 16.85 -33.19
CA LEU A 273 -14.31 15.58 -32.62
C LEU A 273 -13.60 15.26 -31.31
N ILE A 274 -14.39 14.95 -30.28
CA ILE A 274 -13.93 14.48 -28.97
C ILE A 274 -14.39 13.04 -28.80
N VAL A 275 -13.46 12.12 -28.54
CA VAL A 275 -13.79 10.74 -28.18
C VAL A 275 -13.54 10.51 -26.70
N PHE A 276 -14.41 9.75 -26.05
CA PHE A 276 -14.30 9.51 -24.61
C PHE A 276 -14.95 8.18 -24.20
N GLU A 277 -14.56 7.70 -23.02
CA GLU A 277 -15.16 6.52 -22.41
C GLU A 277 -16.30 6.92 -21.45
N ASN A 278 -17.44 6.23 -21.50
CA ASN A 278 -18.47 6.27 -20.47
C ASN A 278 -19.10 4.88 -20.30
N ALA A 279 -19.18 4.39 -19.05
CA ALA A 279 -19.66 3.02 -18.72
C ALA A 279 -18.91 1.89 -19.49
N GLY A 280 -17.64 2.12 -19.83
CA GLY A 280 -16.82 1.20 -20.62
C GLY A 280 -17.05 1.26 -22.14
N TYR A 281 -17.95 2.11 -22.64
CA TYR A 281 -18.18 2.32 -24.07
C TYR A 281 -17.46 3.55 -24.59
N ILE A 282 -17.21 3.59 -25.90
CA ILE A 282 -16.69 4.79 -26.58
C ILE A 282 -17.84 5.61 -27.15
N TYR A 283 -17.78 6.92 -26.91
CA TYR A 283 -18.65 7.92 -27.50
C TYR A 283 -17.82 8.88 -28.37
N VAL A 284 -18.47 9.44 -29.38
CA VAL A 284 -17.96 10.55 -30.19
C VAL A 284 -18.86 11.76 -29.96
N PHE A 285 -18.29 12.86 -29.50
CA PHE A 285 -18.91 14.18 -29.44
C PHE A 285 -18.37 15.04 -30.58
N ASP A 286 -19.28 15.73 -31.27
CA ASP A 286 -18.95 16.70 -32.31
C ASP A 286 -19.25 18.11 -31.81
N ALA A 287 -18.18 18.88 -31.63
CA ALA A 287 -18.22 20.28 -31.18
C ALA A 287 -18.96 21.23 -32.13
N SER A 288 -19.09 20.87 -33.40
CA SER A 288 -19.76 21.72 -34.40
C SER A 288 -21.28 21.58 -34.32
N SER A 289 -21.78 20.36 -34.11
CA SER A 289 -23.21 20.10 -33.94
C SER A 289 -23.66 20.13 -32.47
N ASN A 290 -22.72 20.16 -31.52
CA ASN A 290 -22.96 20.02 -30.09
C ASN A 290 -23.77 18.76 -29.75
N SER A 291 -23.40 17.63 -30.34
CA SER A 291 -24.09 16.35 -30.17
C SER A 291 -23.10 15.21 -29.95
N TYR A 292 -23.53 14.15 -29.28
CA TYR A 292 -22.71 12.96 -29.04
C TYR A 292 -23.49 11.66 -29.28
N ASN A 293 -22.78 10.62 -29.73
CA ASN A 293 -23.35 9.31 -30.01
C ASN A 293 -22.43 8.20 -29.51
N LYS A 294 -23.03 7.10 -29.01
CA LYS A 294 -22.29 5.87 -28.68
C LYS A 294 -21.86 5.19 -29.97
N ILE A 295 -20.61 4.74 -30.03
CA ILE A 295 -20.09 3.97 -31.15
C ILE A 295 -20.13 2.48 -30.81
N THR A 296 -20.80 1.69 -31.64
CA THR A 296 -20.85 0.23 -31.48
C THR A 296 -19.56 -0.39 -32.01
N ILE A 297 -18.82 -1.03 -31.12
CA ILE A 297 -17.53 -1.66 -31.39
C ILE A 297 -17.61 -3.12 -31.01
N THR A 298 -17.10 -4.00 -31.87
CA THR A 298 -17.02 -5.44 -31.62
C THR A 298 -15.55 -5.85 -31.52
N ILE A 299 -15.22 -6.67 -30.51
CA ILE A 299 -13.89 -7.28 -30.37
C ILE A 299 -14.00 -8.78 -30.69
N ASN A 300 -13.21 -9.24 -31.66
CA ASN A 300 -13.14 -10.65 -32.04
C ASN A 300 -11.75 -11.20 -31.69
N GLU A 301 -11.59 -11.72 -30.48
CA GLU A 301 -10.34 -12.32 -29.98
C GLU A 301 -10.65 -13.62 -29.23
N ASP A 302 -9.64 -14.46 -29.02
CA ASP A 302 -9.72 -15.67 -28.19
C ASP A 302 -9.47 -15.41 -26.69
N PHE A 303 -9.24 -14.14 -26.32
CA PHE A 303 -9.09 -13.60 -24.96
C PHE A 303 -8.13 -14.41 -24.09
N LEU A 304 -6.87 -14.54 -24.51
CA LEU A 304 -5.84 -15.35 -23.85
C LEU A 304 -5.79 -15.17 -22.32
N ASN A 305 -5.86 -13.92 -21.84
CA ASN A 305 -5.78 -13.56 -20.41
C ASN A 305 -7.04 -13.92 -19.59
N ASN A 306 -8.13 -14.34 -20.23
CA ASN A 306 -9.38 -14.77 -19.58
C ASN A 306 -9.57 -16.29 -19.66
N ARG A 307 -8.73 -17.01 -20.40
CA ARG A 307 -8.90 -18.46 -20.58
C ARG A 307 -8.67 -19.22 -19.28
N SER A 308 -9.47 -20.27 -19.07
CA SER A 308 -9.21 -21.21 -17.99
C SER A 308 -7.90 -21.97 -18.23
N GLU A 309 -7.11 -22.14 -17.17
CA GLU A 309 -5.82 -22.81 -17.23
C GLU A 309 -5.50 -23.58 -15.95
N LEU A 310 -4.71 -24.65 -16.07
CA LEU A 310 -4.17 -25.38 -14.92
C LEU A 310 -2.91 -24.66 -14.43
N ILE A 311 -3.01 -23.97 -13.29
CA ILE A 311 -1.92 -23.19 -12.71
C ILE A 311 -1.35 -23.86 -11.46
N SER A 312 -0.11 -23.52 -11.11
CA SER A 312 0.43 -23.84 -9.79
C SER A 312 0.09 -22.73 -8.81
N VAL A 313 -0.39 -23.11 -7.63
CA VAL A 313 -0.80 -22.17 -6.56
C VAL A 313 0.13 -22.25 -5.34
N LYS A 314 1.30 -22.86 -5.49
CA LYS A 314 2.27 -23.03 -4.38
C LYS A 314 2.79 -21.72 -3.80
N ASN A 315 2.77 -20.64 -4.59
CA ASN A 315 3.18 -19.31 -4.16
C ASN A 315 2.02 -18.49 -3.59
N ASP A 316 0.79 -18.99 -3.68
CA ASP A 316 -0.46 -18.33 -3.28
C ASP A 316 -1.07 -18.98 -2.02
N ILE A 317 -0.24 -19.65 -1.21
CA ILE A 317 -0.66 -20.29 0.05
C ILE A 317 -0.99 -19.19 1.07
N SER A 318 -2.26 -19.13 1.48
CA SER A 318 -2.78 -18.17 2.46
C SER A 318 -2.90 -18.75 3.88
N ASN A 319 -3.04 -20.07 4.00
CA ASN A 319 -2.99 -20.77 5.29
C ASN A 319 -2.41 -22.18 5.16
N TYR A 320 -1.89 -22.71 6.25
CA TYR A 320 -1.40 -24.09 6.33
C TYR A 320 -1.73 -24.71 7.69
N GLU A 321 -1.89 -26.03 7.72
CA GLU A 321 -2.20 -26.84 8.89
C GLU A 321 -1.57 -28.25 8.72
N ILE A 322 -1.47 -29.01 9.80
CA ILE A 322 -0.98 -30.39 9.82
C ILE A 322 -2.10 -31.37 10.20
N SER A 323 -2.11 -32.56 9.59
CA SER A 323 -3.05 -33.61 9.98
C SER A 323 -2.81 -34.07 11.43
N PRO A 324 -3.81 -34.63 12.12
CA PRO A 324 -3.69 -35.06 13.52
C PRO A 324 -2.53 -36.02 13.83
N ASP A 325 -2.13 -36.82 12.85
CA ASP A 325 -1.03 -37.79 12.90
C ASP A 325 0.27 -37.29 12.22
N GLY A 326 0.23 -36.09 11.62
CA GLY A 326 1.31 -35.51 10.83
C GLY A 326 1.70 -36.26 9.56
N ASN A 327 0.84 -37.11 9.02
CA ASN A 327 1.09 -37.76 7.73
C ASN A 327 0.79 -36.86 6.53
N ARG A 328 0.08 -35.74 6.72
CA ARG A 328 -0.31 -34.81 5.65
C ARG A 328 -0.26 -33.35 6.13
N ALA A 329 -0.01 -32.45 5.20
CA ALA A 329 -0.28 -31.02 5.36
C ALA A 329 -1.62 -30.68 4.71
N LEU A 330 -2.28 -29.65 5.25
CA LEU A 330 -3.46 -29.00 4.71
C LEU A 330 -3.05 -27.57 4.32
N PHE A 331 -3.46 -27.12 3.15
CA PHE A 331 -3.16 -25.79 2.63
C PHE A 331 -4.45 -25.12 2.16
N GLY A 332 -4.65 -23.85 2.51
CA GLY A 332 -5.49 -22.96 1.72
C GLY A 332 -4.60 -22.22 0.74
N ALA A 333 -4.91 -22.29 -0.56
CA ALA A 333 -4.13 -21.65 -1.60
C ALA A 333 -5.04 -21.17 -2.71
N ARG A 334 -4.94 -19.88 -3.04
CA ARG A 334 -5.73 -19.23 -4.10
C ARG A 334 -7.24 -19.53 -4.05
N GLY A 335 -7.80 -19.45 -2.85
CA GLY A 335 -9.21 -19.74 -2.61
C GLY A 335 -9.56 -21.22 -2.50
N ASP A 336 -8.66 -22.17 -2.76
CA ASP A 336 -8.95 -23.61 -2.67
C ASP A 336 -8.33 -24.29 -1.43
N VAL A 337 -8.91 -25.41 -1.01
CA VAL A 337 -8.42 -26.23 0.11
C VAL A 337 -7.76 -27.52 -0.39
N PHE A 338 -6.49 -27.72 -0.03
CA PHE A 338 -5.67 -28.84 -0.48
C PHE A 338 -5.17 -29.71 0.67
N THR A 339 -4.96 -31.00 0.41
CA THR A 339 -4.18 -31.88 1.29
C THR A 339 -3.00 -32.50 0.56
N VAL A 340 -1.81 -32.44 1.16
CA VAL A 340 -0.52 -32.88 0.58
C VAL A 340 0.12 -33.93 1.49
N PRO A 341 0.57 -35.10 1.00
CA PRO A 341 1.22 -36.11 1.84
C PRO A 341 2.61 -35.64 2.31
N SER A 342 3.03 -36.07 3.51
CA SER A 342 4.38 -35.83 4.02
C SER A 342 5.45 -36.60 3.23
N GLU A 343 5.16 -37.84 2.86
CA GLU A 343 6.10 -38.71 2.13
C GLU A 343 5.52 -39.37 0.88
N LYS A 344 4.42 -40.14 1.02
CA LYS A 344 3.84 -40.97 -0.06
C LYS A 344 2.35 -40.70 -0.19
N GLY A 345 1.87 -40.57 -1.42
CA GLY A 345 0.44 -40.39 -1.73
C GLY A 345 0.23 -39.37 -2.82
N ILE A 346 -1.02 -38.89 -2.94
CA ILE A 346 -1.41 -37.85 -3.89
C ILE A 346 -1.77 -36.55 -3.17
N THR A 347 -1.50 -35.43 -3.82
CA THR A 347 -2.12 -34.15 -3.49
C THR A 347 -3.59 -34.19 -3.88
N ARG A 348 -4.48 -33.67 -3.02
CA ARG A 348 -5.92 -33.56 -3.29
C ARG A 348 -6.32 -32.09 -3.21
N ASN A 349 -7.05 -31.61 -4.20
CA ASN A 349 -7.84 -30.38 -4.10
C ASN A 349 -9.25 -30.79 -3.68
N LEU A 350 -9.71 -30.33 -2.52
CA LEU A 350 -10.95 -30.77 -1.90
C LEU A 350 -12.16 -29.92 -2.31
N THR A 351 -11.95 -28.69 -2.75
CA THR A 351 -12.99 -27.71 -3.06
C THR A 351 -13.11 -27.47 -4.56
N ASN A 352 -11.97 -27.29 -5.24
CA ASN A 352 -11.89 -27.10 -6.69
C ASN A 352 -12.86 -26.02 -7.21
N SER A 353 -12.77 -24.83 -6.63
CA SER A 353 -13.64 -23.67 -6.84
C SER A 353 -12.84 -22.45 -7.29
N SER A 354 -13.07 -21.96 -8.51
CA SER A 354 -12.46 -20.70 -8.97
C SER A 354 -13.22 -19.46 -8.53
N GLY A 355 -14.54 -19.56 -8.36
CA GLY A 355 -15.43 -18.44 -7.99
C GLY A 355 -15.76 -18.33 -6.51
N VAL A 356 -14.93 -18.91 -5.65
CA VAL A 356 -15.15 -18.95 -4.18
C VAL A 356 -13.80 -18.72 -3.49
N HIS A 357 -13.84 -18.12 -2.31
CA HIS A 357 -12.69 -17.93 -1.44
C HIS A 357 -12.81 -18.81 -0.20
N GLU A 358 -12.43 -20.08 -0.34
CA GLU A 358 -12.19 -20.95 0.81
C GLU A 358 -10.87 -20.57 1.51
N ARG A 359 -10.94 -20.37 2.83
CA ARG A 359 -9.80 -19.90 3.63
C ARG A 359 -9.86 -20.38 5.06
N ASN A 360 -8.74 -20.17 5.77
CA ASN A 360 -8.59 -20.49 7.18
C ASN A 360 -8.94 -21.96 7.47
N SER A 361 -8.53 -22.89 6.60
CA SER A 361 -8.87 -24.30 6.73
C SER A 361 -8.16 -24.95 7.94
N LYS A 362 -8.88 -25.84 8.65
CA LYS A 362 -8.42 -26.52 9.86
C LYS A 362 -8.87 -27.98 9.91
N TRP A 363 -7.97 -28.88 10.29
CA TRP A 363 -8.26 -30.30 10.44
C TRP A 363 -8.97 -30.59 11.77
N SER A 364 -9.98 -31.46 11.77
CA SER A 364 -10.56 -31.94 13.03
C SER A 364 -9.56 -32.80 13.80
N PRO A 365 -9.48 -32.70 15.14
CA PRO A 365 -8.57 -33.53 15.94
C PRO A 365 -8.73 -35.04 15.74
N ASP A 366 -9.96 -35.52 15.44
CA ASP A 366 -10.23 -36.93 15.16
C ASP A 366 -9.82 -37.38 13.74
N GLY A 367 -9.36 -36.46 12.91
CA GLY A 367 -8.85 -36.75 11.57
C GLY A 367 -9.92 -36.86 10.49
N LYS A 368 -11.22 -36.85 10.82
CA LYS A 368 -12.28 -37.15 9.85
C LYS A 368 -12.61 -36.00 8.91
N TYR A 369 -12.59 -34.77 9.42
CA TYR A 369 -13.12 -33.60 8.73
C TYR A 369 -12.09 -32.49 8.57
N ILE A 370 -12.30 -31.67 7.56
CA ILE A 370 -11.62 -30.39 7.36
C ILE A 370 -12.68 -29.30 7.39
N ALA A 371 -12.53 -28.34 8.30
CA ALA A 371 -13.33 -27.14 8.34
C ALA A 371 -12.66 -26.02 7.55
N TYR A 372 -13.45 -25.12 6.99
CA TYR A 372 -12.98 -23.91 6.32
C TYR A 372 -14.08 -22.86 6.27
N ILE A 373 -13.71 -21.61 6.05
CA ILE A 373 -14.65 -20.52 5.78
C ILE A 373 -14.78 -20.39 4.27
N SER A 374 -16.02 -20.32 3.76
CA SER A 374 -16.33 -20.19 2.34
C SER A 374 -17.33 -19.07 2.13
N ASP A 375 -17.15 -18.29 1.06
CA ASP A 375 -18.07 -17.22 0.66
C ASP A 375 -19.06 -17.65 -0.44
N LYS A 376 -19.18 -18.96 -0.70
CA LYS A 376 -20.02 -19.55 -1.77
C LYS A 376 -21.50 -19.18 -1.71
N THR A 377 -21.99 -18.82 -0.52
CA THR A 377 -23.38 -18.34 -0.34
C THR A 377 -23.58 -16.87 -0.72
N GLY A 378 -22.49 -16.18 -1.03
CA GLY A 378 -22.42 -14.73 -1.10
C GLY A 378 -22.04 -14.07 0.23
N GLU A 379 -22.01 -14.79 1.35
CA GLU A 379 -21.50 -14.34 2.66
C GLU A 379 -20.53 -15.37 3.23
N ASP A 380 -19.67 -14.97 4.18
CA ASP A 380 -18.76 -15.88 4.86
C ASP A 380 -19.52 -16.89 5.73
N GLU A 381 -19.41 -18.18 5.44
CA GLU A 381 -19.99 -19.26 6.23
C GLU A 381 -18.98 -20.40 6.48
N ILE A 382 -19.18 -21.15 7.57
CA ILE A 382 -18.31 -22.26 7.96
C ILE A 382 -18.84 -23.55 7.36
N TYR A 383 -17.97 -24.28 6.69
CA TYR A 383 -18.24 -25.58 6.09
C TYR A 383 -17.30 -26.64 6.65
N ILE A 384 -17.74 -27.90 6.57
CA ILE A 384 -16.87 -29.06 6.75
C ILE A 384 -16.97 -30.00 5.55
N THR A 385 -15.89 -30.71 5.26
CA THR A 385 -15.84 -31.81 4.29
C THR A 385 -15.01 -32.96 4.85
N ALA A 386 -15.21 -34.19 4.35
CA ALA A 386 -14.35 -35.31 4.70
C ALA A 386 -12.90 -35.02 4.30
N GLN A 387 -11.91 -35.45 5.10
CA GLN A 387 -10.50 -35.11 4.87
C GLN A 387 -9.92 -35.56 3.51
N ASP A 388 -10.57 -36.54 2.88
CA ASP A 388 -10.22 -37.07 1.57
C ASP A 388 -11.13 -36.58 0.44
N GLY A 389 -12.15 -35.78 0.74
CA GLY A 389 -13.14 -35.28 -0.22
C GLY A 389 -14.14 -36.34 -0.69
N SER A 390 -14.28 -37.46 0.04
CA SER A 390 -15.20 -38.55 -0.35
C SER A 390 -16.68 -38.26 -0.07
N GLU A 391 -16.98 -37.30 0.79
CA GLU A 391 -18.33 -36.88 1.16
C GLU A 391 -18.63 -35.45 0.67
N ASN A 392 -19.91 -35.13 0.49
CA ASN A 392 -20.32 -33.77 0.17
C ASN A 392 -20.03 -32.81 1.33
N GLU A 393 -19.72 -31.56 1.01
CA GLU A 393 -19.57 -30.50 1.99
C GLU A 393 -20.86 -30.28 2.81
N ILE A 394 -20.70 -29.93 4.08
CA ILE A 394 -21.79 -29.62 5.00
C ILE A 394 -21.62 -28.17 5.47
N GLN A 395 -22.59 -27.32 5.12
CA GLN A 395 -22.70 -25.97 5.68
C GLN A 395 -23.13 -26.06 7.15
N LEU A 396 -22.35 -25.46 8.05
CA LEU A 396 -22.61 -25.44 9.49
C LEU A 396 -23.26 -24.14 9.95
N THR A 397 -22.89 -23.00 9.37
CA THR A 397 -23.45 -21.69 9.72
C THR A 397 -24.27 -21.10 8.58
N ASN A 398 -25.29 -20.32 8.92
CA ASN A 398 -26.13 -19.60 7.95
C ASN A 398 -26.61 -18.27 8.54
N SER A 399 -25.80 -17.71 9.43
CA SER A 399 -26.17 -16.55 10.23
C SER A 399 -26.18 -15.25 9.44
N LYS A 400 -25.75 -15.23 8.15
CA LYS A 400 -25.71 -14.06 7.26
C LYS A 400 -25.14 -12.85 8.00
N GLY A 401 -23.82 -12.75 8.06
CA GLY A 401 -23.19 -11.76 8.93
C GLY A 401 -21.79 -11.39 8.51
N ALA A 402 -21.20 -10.50 9.33
CA ALA A 402 -19.93 -9.86 9.10
C ALA A 402 -18.77 -10.85 8.88
N TYR A 403 -17.72 -10.33 8.23
CA TYR A 403 -16.48 -11.04 7.96
C TYR A 403 -15.99 -11.93 9.12
N LYS A 404 -15.82 -13.23 8.84
CA LYS A 404 -15.32 -14.23 9.81
C LYS A 404 -13.79 -14.32 9.75
N TYR A 405 -13.12 -14.24 10.89
CA TYR A 405 -11.68 -14.49 11.04
C TYR A 405 -11.40 -15.98 11.22
N GLY A 406 -10.18 -16.37 11.63
CA GLY A 406 -9.78 -17.77 11.77
C GLY A 406 -10.71 -18.62 12.65
N ILE A 407 -10.74 -19.92 12.36
CA ILE A 407 -11.55 -20.94 13.06
C ILE A 407 -10.67 -21.88 13.89
N ALA A 408 -11.25 -22.53 14.90
CA ALA A 408 -10.59 -23.54 15.72
C ALA A 408 -11.54 -24.66 16.16
N TRP A 409 -11.15 -25.91 15.93
CA TRP A 409 -11.88 -27.08 16.41
C TRP A 409 -11.75 -27.25 17.92
N SER A 410 -12.83 -27.69 18.58
CA SER A 410 -12.73 -28.25 19.93
C SER A 410 -11.94 -29.56 19.90
N PRO A 411 -11.14 -29.87 20.94
CA PRO A 411 -10.37 -31.12 21.01
C PRO A 411 -11.20 -32.41 20.81
N ASP A 412 -12.47 -32.41 21.20
CA ASP A 412 -13.39 -33.54 20.98
C ASP A 412 -13.98 -33.62 19.56
N SER A 413 -13.59 -32.71 18.65
CA SER A 413 -14.06 -32.59 17.27
C SER A 413 -15.56 -32.31 17.09
N LYS A 414 -16.25 -31.81 18.13
CA LYS A 414 -17.71 -31.57 18.07
C LYS A 414 -18.12 -30.13 17.83
N LYS A 415 -17.21 -29.16 18.01
CA LYS A 415 -17.51 -27.72 17.92
C LYS A 415 -16.42 -26.98 17.16
N ILE A 416 -16.80 -25.87 16.53
CA ILE A 416 -15.88 -24.97 15.85
C ILE A 416 -16.08 -23.55 16.38
N LEU A 417 -15.02 -22.95 16.91
CA LEU A 417 -14.93 -21.59 17.45
C LEU A 417 -14.43 -20.63 16.37
N TRP A 418 -14.91 -19.39 16.36
CA TRP A 418 -14.38 -18.30 15.53
C TRP A 418 -14.57 -16.94 16.20
N THR A 419 -13.90 -15.94 15.62
CA THR A 419 -14.15 -14.52 15.90
C THR A 419 -14.57 -13.80 14.62
N ASP A 420 -15.33 -12.72 14.75
CA ASP A 420 -15.84 -11.98 13.60
C ASP A 420 -15.61 -10.46 13.72
N ARG A 421 -15.84 -9.75 12.62
CA ARG A 421 -15.66 -8.29 12.51
C ARG A 421 -16.59 -7.49 13.43
N GLU A 422 -17.69 -8.08 13.88
CA GLU A 422 -18.60 -7.49 14.88
C GLU A 422 -18.09 -7.65 16.33
N LEU A 423 -16.84 -8.13 16.49
CA LEU A 423 -16.20 -8.36 17.78
C LEU A 423 -16.90 -9.43 18.62
N ASN A 424 -17.48 -10.45 17.96
CA ASN A 424 -18.00 -11.61 18.65
C ASN A 424 -16.95 -12.73 18.75
N ILE A 425 -17.09 -13.54 19.80
CA ILE A 425 -16.53 -14.89 19.92
C ILE A 425 -17.72 -15.84 19.92
N LYS A 426 -17.75 -16.78 18.96
CA LYS A 426 -18.87 -17.71 18.77
C LYS A 426 -18.35 -19.12 18.52
N TYR A 427 -19.16 -20.12 18.83
CA TYR A 427 -18.94 -21.47 18.32
C TYR A 427 -20.20 -22.05 17.71
N VAL A 428 -20.04 -23.04 16.83
CA VAL A 428 -21.12 -23.84 16.26
C VAL A 428 -20.92 -25.30 16.64
N ASP A 429 -21.99 -25.96 17.05
CA ASP A 429 -21.99 -27.40 17.28
C ASP A 429 -22.19 -28.14 15.94
N VAL A 430 -21.35 -29.13 15.65
CA VAL A 430 -21.28 -29.75 14.32
C VAL A 430 -22.50 -30.63 14.01
N GLU A 431 -23.05 -31.31 15.02
CA GLU A 431 -24.18 -32.22 14.84
C GLU A 431 -25.50 -31.44 14.76
N SER A 432 -25.73 -30.54 15.71
CA SER A 432 -26.98 -29.76 15.79
C SER A 432 -27.01 -28.53 14.88
N LYS A 433 -25.83 -28.00 14.51
CA LYS A 433 -25.64 -26.72 13.82
C LYS A 433 -26.07 -25.49 14.63
N ASP A 434 -26.20 -25.65 15.94
CA ASP A 434 -26.54 -24.54 16.83
C ASP A 434 -25.35 -23.61 17.01
N GLU A 435 -25.54 -22.33 16.67
CA GLU A 435 -24.58 -21.25 16.91
C GLU A 435 -24.76 -20.65 18.31
N VAL A 436 -23.66 -20.50 19.06
CA VAL A 436 -23.64 -19.98 20.43
C VAL A 436 -22.68 -18.80 20.54
N LEU A 437 -23.21 -17.65 21.00
CA LEU A 437 -22.39 -16.50 21.38
C LEU A 437 -21.70 -16.76 22.72
N VAL A 438 -20.38 -16.78 22.70
CA VAL A 438 -19.53 -16.90 23.91
C VAL A 438 -19.38 -15.55 24.57
N PHE A 439 -19.01 -14.54 23.78
CA PHE A 439 -18.73 -13.20 24.25
C PHE A 439 -18.83 -12.18 23.11
N LYS A 440 -19.26 -10.95 23.40
CA LYS A 440 -19.19 -9.81 22.49
C LYS A 440 -18.38 -8.70 23.15
N SER A 441 -17.30 -8.29 22.50
CA SER A 441 -16.49 -7.15 22.96
C SER A 441 -17.16 -5.84 22.55
N ASP A 442 -16.95 -4.81 23.36
CA ASP A 442 -17.31 -3.42 23.06
C ASP A 442 -16.16 -2.68 22.35
N ARG A 443 -14.96 -3.27 22.33
CA ARG A 443 -13.73 -2.67 21.81
C ARG A 443 -12.80 -3.70 21.19
N GLY A 444 -11.85 -3.20 20.41
CA GLY A 444 -10.84 -4.01 19.72
C GLY A 444 -11.08 -4.02 18.22
N ARG A 445 -10.16 -4.67 17.51
CA ARG A 445 -10.25 -4.87 16.05
C ARG A 445 -10.38 -6.34 15.71
N THR A 446 -9.65 -7.18 16.43
CA THR A 446 -9.70 -8.64 16.36
C THR A 446 -9.63 -9.21 17.77
N LEU A 447 -10.25 -10.38 17.97
CA LEU A 447 -10.23 -11.11 19.23
C LEU A 447 -9.49 -12.44 19.03
N THR A 448 -8.85 -12.94 20.08
CA THR A 448 -8.17 -14.23 20.12
C THR A 448 -8.79 -15.12 21.19
N ALA A 449 -9.00 -16.40 20.86
CA ALA A 449 -9.60 -17.37 21.75
C ALA A 449 -9.03 -18.78 21.50
N ASP A 450 -9.04 -19.62 22.54
CA ASP A 450 -8.51 -20.99 22.51
C ASP A 450 -9.37 -21.95 23.36
N TRP A 451 -9.41 -23.23 22.98
CA TRP A 451 -10.17 -24.28 23.64
C TRP A 451 -9.37 -24.95 24.76
N SER A 452 -10.04 -25.31 25.86
CA SER A 452 -9.46 -26.24 26.83
C SER A 452 -9.34 -27.66 26.26
N PRO A 453 -8.37 -28.47 26.73
CA PRO A 453 -8.17 -29.85 26.26
C PRO A 453 -9.40 -30.76 26.48
N ASP A 454 -10.27 -30.45 27.45
CA ASP A 454 -11.51 -31.18 27.70
C ASP A 454 -12.74 -30.63 26.95
N SER A 455 -12.56 -29.62 26.10
CA SER A 455 -13.61 -28.95 25.33
C SER A 455 -14.72 -28.27 26.16
N LYS A 456 -14.49 -28.01 27.46
CA LYS A 456 -15.49 -27.40 28.38
C LYS A 456 -15.26 -25.92 28.69
N TRP A 457 -14.11 -25.38 28.32
CA TRP A 457 -13.74 -24.00 28.58
C TRP A 457 -13.15 -23.34 27.34
N ILE A 458 -13.31 -22.02 27.27
CA ILE A 458 -12.66 -21.16 26.27
C ILE A 458 -11.89 -20.08 27.00
N THR A 459 -10.64 -19.85 26.62
CA THR A 459 -9.84 -18.72 27.11
C THR A 459 -9.73 -17.66 26.03
N PHE A 460 -9.73 -16.38 26.40
CA PHE A 460 -9.59 -15.29 25.43
C PHE A 460 -9.02 -14.03 26.06
N SER A 461 -8.46 -13.15 25.21
CA SER A 461 -8.03 -11.82 25.63
C SER A 461 -9.12 -10.79 25.32
N LYS A 462 -9.35 -9.87 26.24
CA LYS A 462 -10.35 -8.79 26.10
C LYS A 462 -9.71 -7.43 26.39
N PRO A 463 -9.80 -6.46 25.46
CA PRO A 463 -9.41 -5.07 25.72
C PRO A 463 -10.39 -4.41 26.69
N GLU A 464 -9.87 -3.66 27.66
CA GLU A 464 -10.67 -3.01 28.70
C GLU A 464 -10.82 -1.50 28.45
N GLU A 465 -11.86 -0.89 29.03
CA GLU A 465 -12.06 0.56 28.93
C GLU A 465 -10.96 1.35 29.64
N ASN A 466 -10.28 2.24 28.91
CA ASN A 466 -9.20 3.10 29.42
C ASN A 466 -8.13 2.33 30.21
N SER A 467 -7.94 1.04 29.88
CA SER A 467 -7.08 0.13 30.63
C SER A 467 -6.48 -0.92 29.69
N MET A 468 -5.66 -1.80 30.25
CA MET A 468 -4.92 -2.83 29.54
C MET A 468 -5.79 -4.08 29.31
N SER A 469 -5.49 -4.86 28.28
CA SER A 469 -6.19 -6.13 28.00
C SER A 469 -5.99 -7.16 29.12
N LYS A 470 -7.03 -7.93 29.42
CA LYS A 470 -7.01 -9.03 30.41
C LYS A 470 -7.31 -10.38 29.75
N ILE A 471 -6.94 -11.46 30.44
CA ILE A 471 -7.29 -12.83 30.10
C ILE A 471 -8.57 -13.25 30.83
N TYR A 472 -9.48 -13.90 30.11
CA TYR A 472 -10.76 -14.38 30.61
C TYR A 472 -10.95 -15.87 30.31
N LEU A 473 -11.71 -16.54 31.17
CA LEU A 473 -12.26 -17.88 30.94
C LEU A 473 -13.77 -17.85 30.77
N TYR A 474 -14.27 -18.60 29.81
CA TYR A 474 -15.68 -18.91 29.63
C TYR A 474 -15.94 -20.39 29.93
N SER A 475 -16.88 -20.67 30.83
CA SER A 475 -17.39 -22.02 31.11
C SER A 475 -18.54 -22.36 30.17
N LEU A 476 -18.46 -23.46 29.42
CA LEU A 476 -19.58 -23.92 28.58
C LEU A 476 -20.74 -24.46 29.44
N GLU A 477 -20.44 -25.12 30.55
CA GLU A 477 -21.43 -25.69 31.48
C GLU A 477 -22.25 -24.59 32.14
N ASN A 478 -21.57 -23.57 32.69
CA ASN A 478 -22.22 -22.50 33.46
C ASN A 478 -22.54 -21.25 32.64
N LYS A 479 -22.12 -21.20 31.37
CA LYS A 479 -22.23 -20.04 30.46
C LYS A 479 -21.73 -18.73 31.07
N LYS A 480 -20.61 -18.80 31.79
CA LYS A 480 -20.07 -17.69 32.60
C LYS A 480 -18.67 -17.30 32.15
N VAL A 481 -18.49 -16.00 31.89
CA VAL A 481 -17.19 -15.35 31.65
C VAL A 481 -16.61 -14.85 32.97
N THR A 482 -15.35 -15.17 33.26
CA THR A 482 -14.64 -14.77 34.49
C THR A 482 -13.20 -14.33 34.17
N PRO A 483 -12.75 -13.15 34.62
CA PRO A 483 -11.36 -12.72 34.42
C PRO A 483 -10.41 -13.60 35.24
N ILE A 484 -9.27 -13.97 34.66
CA ILE A 484 -8.21 -14.73 35.32
C ILE A 484 -6.86 -14.02 35.34
N SER A 485 -6.80 -12.78 34.81
CA SER A 485 -5.69 -11.85 35.02
C SER A 485 -6.20 -10.48 35.48
N ASP A 486 -5.31 -9.69 36.08
CA ASP A 486 -5.56 -8.28 36.38
C ASP A 486 -5.42 -7.39 35.12
N GLY A 487 -5.77 -6.10 35.26
CA GLY A 487 -5.66 -5.08 34.19
C GLY A 487 -4.53 -4.07 34.39
N TRP A 488 -3.52 -4.37 35.22
CA TRP A 488 -2.39 -3.45 35.43
C TRP A 488 -1.41 -3.46 34.26
N ASN A 489 -1.34 -4.57 33.52
CA ASN A 489 -0.45 -4.75 32.39
C ASN A 489 -1.21 -5.42 31.24
N SER A 490 -0.83 -5.12 30.00
CA SER A 490 -1.45 -5.76 28.84
C SER A 490 -1.17 -7.25 28.82
N SER A 491 -2.21 -8.06 28.69
CA SER A 491 -2.14 -9.51 28.58
C SER A 491 -2.88 -9.98 27.33
N SER A 492 -2.25 -10.89 26.57
CA SER A 492 -2.74 -11.34 25.26
C SER A 492 -2.38 -12.80 24.98
N SER A 493 -2.93 -13.32 23.87
CA SER A 493 -2.61 -14.65 23.31
C SER A 493 -2.66 -15.82 24.31
N PRO A 494 -3.76 -15.97 25.09
CA PRO A 494 -3.86 -17.08 26.02
C PRO A 494 -4.09 -18.41 25.30
N VAL A 495 -3.43 -19.47 25.77
CA VAL A 495 -3.61 -20.85 25.31
C VAL A 495 -3.66 -21.80 26.51
N PHE A 496 -4.42 -22.88 26.42
CA PHE A 496 -4.37 -23.94 27.44
C PHE A 496 -3.12 -24.81 27.29
N SER A 497 -2.61 -25.33 28.41
CA SER A 497 -1.70 -26.47 28.38
C SER A 497 -2.47 -27.76 28.09
N SER A 498 -1.88 -28.68 27.32
CA SER A 498 -2.55 -29.93 26.93
C SER A 498 -2.85 -30.89 28.08
N ASP A 499 -2.23 -30.69 29.24
CA ASP A 499 -2.56 -31.39 30.49
C ASP A 499 -3.73 -30.75 31.26
N GLY A 500 -4.21 -29.58 30.85
CA GLY A 500 -5.31 -28.86 31.49
C GLY A 500 -4.94 -28.14 32.79
N ASN A 501 -3.66 -28.08 33.16
CA ASN A 501 -3.23 -27.50 34.44
C ASN A 501 -3.02 -25.99 34.38
N PHE A 502 -2.69 -25.45 33.20
CA PHE A 502 -2.32 -24.05 33.03
C PHE A 502 -3.06 -23.37 31.88
N VAL A 503 -3.24 -22.05 32.01
CA VAL A 503 -3.34 -21.14 30.86
C VAL A 503 -2.01 -20.41 30.71
N VAL A 504 -1.37 -20.54 29.55
CA VAL A 504 -0.14 -19.83 29.19
C VAL A 504 -0.50 -18.59 28.37
N PHE A 505 0.10 -17.45 28.66
CA PHE A 505 -0.23 -16.18 28.01
C PHE A 505 0.97 -15.25 27.94
N ILE A 506 0.87 -14.23 27.09
CA ILE A 506 1.86 -13.17 26.95
C ILE A 506 1.43 -11.97 27.79
N SER A 507 2.37 -11.32 28.47
CA SER A 507 2.08 -10.06 29.14
C SER A 507 3.25 -9.09 29.18
N ALA A 508 2.95 -7.82 28.89
CA ALA A 508 3.89 -6.71 28.92
C ALA A 508 4.14 -6.22 30.36
N ARG A 509 4.86 -7.00 31.17
CA ARG A 509 5.17 -6.66 32.58
C ARG A 509 6.67 -6.46 32.85
N ASN A 510 7.51 -6.47 31.82
CA ASN A 510 8.95 -6.30 31.96
C ASN A 510 9.36 -4.87 31.60
N PHE A 511 9.78 -4.10 32.60
CA PHE A 511 10.16 -2.69 32.43
C PHE A 511 11.68 -2.57 32.29
N SER A 512 12.15 -2.34 31.07
CA SER A 512 13.55 -2.04 30.76
C SER A 512 13.62 -0.81 29.85
N PRO A 513 13.72 0.41 30.41
CA PRO A 513 13.72 1.62 29.60
C PRO A 513 15.04 1.79 28.85
N THR A 514 14.96 2.19 27.59
CA THR A 514 16.09 2.67 26.81
C THR A 514 16.06 4.19 26.80
N TYR A 515 17.14 4.83 27.26
CA TYR A 515 17.29 6.28 27.15
C TYR A 515 17.54 6.68 25.70
N SER A 516 16.85 7.73 25.26
CA SER A 516 17.14 8.34 23.97
C SER A 516 18.48 9.10 24.02
N TRP A 517 19.24 9.00 22.94
CA TRP A 517 20.49 9.76 22.76
C TRP A 517 20.28 11.11 22.08
N THR A 518 19.10 11.36 21.52
CA THR A 518 18.76 12.64 20.88
C THR A 518 18.11 13.61 21.86
N GLU A 519 17.57 13.11 22.97
CA GLU A 519 16.81 13.90 23.94
C GLU A 519 16.72 13.20 25.30
N TRP A 520 16.43 13.98 26.35
CA TRP A 520 16.07 13.38 27.65
C TRP A 520 14.65 12.79 27.61
N ASN A 521 14.56 11.55 27.12
CA ASN A 521 13.35 10.75 27.03
C ASN A 521 13.69 9.25 27.11
N HIS A 522 12.67 8.39 27.15
CA HIS A 522 12.84 6.94 27.23
C HIS A 522 11.79 6.22 26.39
N ALA A 523 12.11 4.98 26.01
CA ALA A 523 11.19 4.06 25.37
C ALA A 523 11.27 2.67 26.01
N TYR A 524 10.18 1.92 25.93
CA TYR A 524 10.14 0.50 26.27
C TYR A 524 9.83 -0.27 24.98
N THR A 525 10.76 -1.12 24.55
CA THR A 525 10.67 -1.81 23.24
C THR A 525 10.34 -3.30 23.35
N ASP A 526 10.89 -3.98 24.35
CA ASP A 526 10.74 -5.43 24.55
C ASP A 526 10.15 -5.69 25.95
N MET A 527 8.83 -5.49 26.10
CA MET A 527 8.15 -5.59 27.40
C MET A 527 7.59 -6.98 27.69
N ASP A 528 7.41 -7.82 26.68
CA ASP A 528 6.68 -9.06 26.85
C ASP A 528 7.50 -10.10 27.63
N GLY A 529 6.78 -10.88 28.43
CA GLY A 529 7.22 -12.17 28.92
C GLY A 529 6.12 -13.21 28.74
N ILE A 530 6.47 -14.48 28.97
CA ILE A 530 5.52 -15.60 28.96
C ILE A 530 5.18 -15.97 30.41
N TYR A 531 3.89 -16.13 30.68
CA TYR A 531 3.35 -16.38 32.02
C TYR A 531 2.40 -17.57 32.00
N LEU A 532 2.31 -18.28 33.11
CA LEU A 532 1.42 -19.42 33.34
C LEU A 532 0.46 -19.09 34.47
N ILE A 533 -0.82 -19.42 34.31
CA ILE A 533 -1.84 -19.33 35.36
C ILE A 533 -2.20 -20.75 35.77
N ALA A 534 -1.87 -21.17 37.00
CA ALA A 534 -2.28 -22.49 37.48
C ALA A 534 -3.80 -22.51 37.76
N LEU A 535 -4.53 -23.36 37.05
CA LEU A 535 -5.99 -23.40 37.10
C LEU A 535 -6.53 -24.02 38.38
N ASN A 536 -5.82 -25.00 38.95
CA ASN A 536 -6.17 -25.70 40.20
C ASN A 536 -5.11 -25.47 41.27
N LYS A 537 -5.52 -25.36 42.54
CA LYS A 537 -4.63 -25.20 43.71
C LYS A 537 -3.67 -26.38 43.95
N GLU A 538 -3.99 -27.56 43.43
CA GLU A 538 -3.18 -28.78 43.55
C GLU A 538 -2.02 -28.83 42.53
N VAL A 539 -2.02 -27.95 41.52
CA VAL A 539 -0.97 -27.89 40.50
C VAL A 539 0.32 -27.39 41.14
N LYS A 540 1.39 -28.17 41.00
CA LYS A 540 2.71 -27.81 41.53
C LYS A 540 3.32 -26.66 40.74
N ASN A 541 4.09 -25.81 41.44
CA ASN A 541 4.92 -24.81 40.78
C ASN A 541 6.07 -25.52 40.01
N PRO A 542 6.18 -25.36 38.68
CA PRO A 542 7.26 -25.98 37.90
C PRO A 542 8.66 -25.48 38.27
N PHE A 543 8.76 -24.38 39.03
CA PHE A 543 10.00 -23.79 39.52
C PHE A 543 10.19 -23.98 41.04
N GLU A 544 9.56 -24.99 41.65
CA GLU A 544 9.82 -25.33 43.04
C GLU A 544 11.32 -25.65 43.26
N PRO A 545 11.99 -25.12 44.31
CA PRO A 545 13.38 -25.44 44.59
C PRO A 545 13.57 -26.93 44.86
N THR A 546 14.52 -27.56 44.17
CA THR A 546 14.89 -28.97 44.41
C THR A 546 16.00 -29.08 45.45
N ASN A 547 15.87 -30.03 46.38
CA ASN A 547 16.92 -30.41 47.33
C ASN A 547 17.44 -31.81 46.98
N ASP A 548 18.72 -31.93 46.63
CA ASP A 548 19.34 -33.22 46.31
C ASP A 548 19.64 -34.01 47.59
N GLU A 549 18.63 -34.72 48.10
CA GLU A 549 18.83 -35.67 49.20
C GLU A 549 19.38 -37.01 48.68
N VAL A 550 20.27 -37.62 49.45
CA VAL A 550 20.81 -38.95 49.16
C VAL A 550 19.66 -39.95 49.20
N LYS A 551 19.33 -40.54 48.04
CA LYS A 551 18.36 -41.65 47.98
C LYS A 551 18.89 -42.83 48.79
N ILE A 552 18.35 -43.04 49.98
CA ILE A 552 18.50 -44.29 50.71
C ILE A 552 17.66 -45.33 49.98
N LYS A 553 18.31 -46.27 49.30
CA LYS A 553 17.63 -47.46 48.78
C LYS A 553 17.22 -48.30 49.98
N GLU A 554 15.94 -48.28 50.34
CA GLU A 554 15.36 -49.41 51.05
C GLU A 554 15.17 -50.55 50.03
N GLU A 555 15.97 -51.60 50.22
CA GLU A 555 15.75 -52.88 49.57
C GLU A 555 14.46 -53.51 50.12
N THR A 556 13.40 -53.48 49.32
CA THR A 556 12.35 -54.49 49.42
C THR A 556 12.29 -55.26 48.12
N ASP A 557 12.75 -56.50 48.19
CA ASP A 557 12.57 -57.56 47.21
C ASP A 557 11.08 -57.70 46.84
N GLY A 558 10.78 -57.60 45.54
CA GLY A 558 9.42 -57.83 45.04
C GLY A 558 9.30 -57.57 43.54
N LYS A 559 9.53 -58.63 42.75
CA LYS A 559 9.31 -58.76 41.29
C LYS A 559 8.32 -57.75 40.68
N SER A 560 8.82 -56.87 39.81
CA SER A 560 8.00 -56.16 38.84
C SER A 560 7.94 -56.96 37.54
N THR A 561 6.78 -57.57 37.27
CA THR A 561 6.36 -57.99 35.95
C THR A 561 6.15 -56.76 35.06
N ASP A 562 6.74 -56.79 33.86
CA ASP A 562 6.44 -55.87 32.77
C ASP A 562 4.97 -56.04 32.34
N GLU A 563 4.07 -55.27 32.94
CA GLU A 563 2.76 -54.98 32.35
C GLU A 563 2.87 -53.67 31.56
N LYS A 564 2.80 -53.80 30.25
CA LYS A 564 2.41 -52.72 29.34
C LYS A 564 1.09 -52.15 29.84
N LYS A 565 1.12 -50.96 30.44
CA LYS A 565 -0.06 -50.11 30.50
C LYS A 565 -0.34 -49.62 29.08
N GLU A 566 -1.35 -50.21 28.46
CA GLU A 566 -2.11 -49.52 27.42
C GLU A 566 -2.54 -48.15 27.98
N ILE A 567 -2.14 -47.09 27.29
CA ILE A 567 -2.62 -45.73 27.53
C ILE A 567 -4.06 -45.73 27.03
N ASN A 568 -4.99 -46.02 27.92
CA ASN A 568 -6.39 -45.69 27.70
C ASN A 568 -6.57 -44.18 27.88
N ASP A 569 -7.21 -43.56 26.90
CA ASP A 569 -7.74 -42.19 26.90
C ASP A 569 -8.77 -41.99 28.04
N GLU A 570 -8.30 -41.80 29.27
CA GLU A 570 -9.13 -41.23 30.33
C GLU A 570 -9.15 -39.71 30.18
N ASN A 571 -10.34 -39.16 29.89
CA ASN A 571 -10.68 -37.74 29.81
C ASN A 571 -9.91 -36.89 30.86
N LYS A 572 -8.88 -36.15 30.41
CA LYS A 572 -8.20 -35.11 31.21
C LYS A 572 -9.19 -33.96 31.47
N SER A 573 -9.99 -34.03 32.53
CA SER A 573 -10.96 -32.98 32.88
C SER A 573 -10.24 -31.75 33.44
N VAL A 574 -10.55 -30.55 32.93
CA VAL A 574 -9.99 -29.29 33.41
C VAL A 574 -10.73 -28.84 34.67
N LYS A 575 -9.99 -28.69 35.78
CA LYS A 575 -10.50 -28.18 37.06
C LYS A 575 -10.02 -26.74 37.26
N VAL A 576 -10.94 -25.84 37.58
CA VAL A 576 -10.66 -24.40 37.78
C VAL A 576 -11.10 -23.95 39.16
N ASP A 577 -10.16 -23.48 39.98
CA ASP A 577 -10.41 -22.91 41.31
C ASP A 577 -10.28 -21.39 41.27
N PHE A 578 -11.36 -20.62 41.13
CA PHE A 578 -11.24 -19.14 40.98
C PHE A 578 -10.67 -18.42 42.22
N ASP A 579 -10.82 -18.98 43.41
CA ASP A 579 -10.28 -18.39 44.64
C ASP A 579 -8.74 -18.31 44.59
N GLY A 580 -8.20 -17.10 44.67
CA GLY A 580 -6.75 -16.84 44.63
C GLY A 580 -6.12 -17.10 43.26
N ILE A 581 -6.89 -17.14 42.17
CA ILE A 581 -6.35 -17.44 40.83
C ILE A 581 -5.31 -16.43 40.34
N LEU A 582 -5.46 -15.15 40.71
CA LEU A 582 -4.49 -14.09 40.37
C LEU A 582 -3.15 -14.28 41.10
N ASP A 583 -3.16 -14.91 42.27
CA ASP A 583 -1.95 -15.19 43.05
C ASP A 583 -1.17 -16.40 42.50
N ARG A 584 -1.74 -17.11 41.52
CA ARG A 584 -1.15 -18.31 40.89
C ARG A 584 -0.56 -18.04 39.51
N ILE A 585 -0.22 -16.79 39.22
CA ILE A 585 0.51 -16.39 38.02
C ILE A 585 2.01 -16.62 38.22
N ILE A 586 2.62 -17.39 37.33
CA ILE A 586 4.03 -17.79 37.36
C ILE A 586 4.70 -17.26 36.09
N LYS A 587 5.86 -16.59 36.24
CA LYS A 587 6.65 -16.10 35.09
C LYS A 587 7.59 -17.19 34.59
N LEU A 588 7.62 -17.42 33.28
CA LEU A 588 8.64 -18.23 32.62
C LEU A 588 9.98 -17.46 32.61
N PRO A 589 11.12 -18.07 33.01
CA PRO A 589 12.40 -17.38 33.08
C PRO A 589 13.08 -17.29 31.70
N VAL A 590 12.42 -16.57 30.79
CA VAL A 590 12.91 -16.19 29.45
C VAL A 590 13.25 -14.70 29.45
N LYS A 591 14.10 -14.27 28.51
CA LYS A 591 14.41 -12.84 28.35
C LYS A 591 13.15 -12.03 28.01
N SER A 592 13.15 -10.72 28.15
CA SER A 592 12.05 -9.92 27.62
C SER A 592 12.19 -9.78 26.10
N SER A 593 11.07 -9.81 25.36
CA SER A 593 11.08 -9.73 23.90
C SER A 593 9.69 -9.38 23.36
N ASN A 594 9.43 -9.66 22.07
CA ASN A 594 8.08 -9.81 21.53
C ASN A 594 7.84 -11.29 21.22
N TYR A 595 6.76 -11.84 21.78
CA TYR A 595 6.40 -13.25 21.67
C TYR A 595 5.09 -13.44 20.90
N PHE A 596 4.96 -14.55 20.19
CA PHE A 596 3.71 -14.91 19.50
C PHE A 596 3.67 -16.42 19.18
N SER A 597 2.52 -16.90 18.70
CA SER A 597 2.27 -18.31 18.37
C SER A 597 2.62 -19.26 19.51
N LEU A 598 1.99 -19.08 20.68
CA LEU A 598 2.19 -19.95 21.84
C LEU A 598 1.51 -21.32 21.64
N LYS A 599 2.20 -22.40 22.03
CA LYS A 599 1.62 -23.74 22.24
C LYS A 599 2.22 -24.37 23.50
N ALA A 600 1.38 -24.92 24.38
CA ALA A 600 1.82 -25.51 25.65
C ALA A 600 1.46 -27.00 25.71
N LEU A 601 2.46 -27.86 25.60
CA LEU A 601 2.33 -29.31 25.49
C LEU A 601 2.94 -29.98 26.72
N GLU A 602 2.10 -30.34 27.68
CA GLU A 602 2.48 -30.80 29.02
C GLU A 602 3.63 -29.97 29.62
N ASN A 603 4.87 -30.46 29.54
CA ASN A 603 6.07 -29.81 30.09
C ASN A 603 6.79 -28.86 29.13
N ASN A 604 6.38 -28.73 27.87
CA ASN A 604 7.09 -27.94 26.85
C ASN A 604 6.23 -26.77 26.36
N ILE A 605 6.79 -25.57 26.38
CA ILE A 605 6.14 -24.37 25.83
C ILE A 605 6.88 -23.95 24.57
N TYR A 606 6.22 -24.07 23.42
CA TYR A 606 6.72 -23.66 22.11
C TYR A 606 6.23 -22.26 21.77
N TYR A 607 7.10 -21.44 21.16
CA TYR A 607 6.78 -20.05 20.81
C TYR A 607 7.71 -19.48 19.75
N LEU A 608 7.26 -18.41 19.12
CA LEU A 608 8.08 -17.55 18.26
C LEU A 608 8.50 -16.29 19.01
N ARG A 609 9.72 -15.83 18.73
CA ARG A 609 10.31 -14.62 19.31
C ARG A 609 10.87 -13.71 18.23
N ARG A 610 10.59 -12.40 18.31
CA ARG A 610 11.23 -11.36 17.48
C ARG A 610 11.35 -10.04 18.25
N GLY A 611 12.37 -9.93 19.08
CA GLY A 611 12.68 -8.68 19.81
C GLY A 611 13.51 -7.71 18.99
N SER A 612 13.83 -6.55 19.60
CA SER A 612 14.65 -5.50 18.96
C SER A 612 16.03 -6.00 18.51
N ASP A 613 16.60 -6.98 19.21
CA ASP A 613 17.92 -7.57 18.92
C ASP A 613 17.87 -8.75 17.92
N ASP A 614 16.68 -9.22 17.54
CA ASP A 614 16.53 -10.40 16.68
C ASP A 614 16.42 -9.98 15.20
N SER A 615 17.39 -10.38 14.37
CA SER A 615 17.35 -10.11 12.92
C SER A 615 16.33 -10.96 12.16
N LYS A 616 15.89 -12.08 12.76
CA LYS A 616 14.92 -13.03 12.22
C LYS A 616 14.03 -13.55 13.34
N THR A 617 12.83 -14.02 12.98
CA THR A 617 11.95 -14.72 13.91
C THR A 617 12.57 -16.04 14.36
N LYS A 618 12.69 -16.22 15.68
CA LYS A 618 13.28 -17.40 16.32
C LYS A 618 12.20 -18.35 16.81
N PHE A 619 12.34 -19.65 16.52
CA PHE A 619 11.53 -20.71 17.10
C PHE A 619 12.18 -21.27 18.35
N MET A 620 11.44 -21.27 19.44
CA MET A 620 11.94 -21.57 20.77
C MET A 620 11.08 -22.64 21.43
N VAL A 621 11.69 -23.40 22.34
CA VAL A 621 10.97 -24.23 23.30
C VAL A 621 11.53 -24.01 24.70
N TYR A 622 10.65 -23.98 25.69
CA TYR A 622 11.01 -24.03 27.10
C TYR A 622 10.54 -25.35 27.72
N ASP A 623 11.47 -26.14 28.24
CA ASP A 623 11.21 -27.38 28.97
C ASP A 623 11.06 -27.04 30.47
N LEU A 624 9.83 -27.08 31.00
CA LEU A 624 9.49 -26.74 32.38
C LEU A 624 10.18 -27.66 33.39
N LYS A 625 10.35 -28.95 33.05
CA LYS A 625 10.98 -29.94 33.95
C LYS A 625 12.48 -29.73 34.05
N LYS A 626 13.14 -29.41 32.94
CA LYS A 626 14.59 -29.09 32.92
C LYS A 626 14.89 -27.63 33.22
N GLN A 627 13.85 -26.79 33.28
CA GLN A 627 13.94 -25.34 33.41
C GLN A 627 14.91 -24.72 32.40
N LYS A 628 14.77 -25.14 31.12
CA LYS A 628 15.72 -24.77 30.06
C LYS A 628 15.01 -24.29 28.80
N GLU A 629 15.39 -23.09 28.35
CA GLU A 629 15.07 -22.56 27.01
C GLU A 629 16.05 -23.12 25.96
N THR A 630 15.54 -23.48 24.78
CA THR A 630 16.34 -23.96 23.64
C THR A 630 15.87 -23.30 22.35
N GLU A 631 16.80 -22.73 21.58
CA GLU A 631 16.54 -22.25 20.21
C GLU A 631 16.52 -23.44 19.25
N LEU A 632 15.44 -23.56 18.47
CA LEU A 632 15.20 -24.66 17.55
C LEU A 632 15.55 -24.27 16.10
N GLY A 633 15.46 -22.98 15.74
CA GLY A 633 15.85 -22.46 14.42
C GLY A 633 15.15 -21.15 14.04
N ASP A 634 15.34 -20.71 12.79
CA ASP A 634 14.68 -19.53 12.21
C ASP A 634 13.51 -19.98 11.32
N ILE A 635 12.27 -19.61 11.67
CA ILE A 635 11.07 -19.97 10.90
C ILE A 635 10.09 -18.79 10.83
N ASN A 636 9.19 -18.82 9.85
CA ASN A 636 8.12 -17.83 9.69
C ASN A 636 6.86 -18.22 10.49
N GLY A 637 6.59 -19.51 10.69
CA GLY A 637 5.50 -20.01 11.52
C GLY A 637 5.48 -21.54 11.62
N TYR A 638 4.60 -22.08 12.47
CA TYR A 638 4.47 -23.52 12.71
C TYR A 638 3.07 -23.93 13.15
N GLU A 639 2.74 -25.22 12.95
CA GLU A 639 1.57 -25.90 13.49
C GLU A 639 1.97 -27.28 14.04
N ILE A 640 1.37 -27.71 15.17
CA ILE A 640 1.67 -28.99 15.82
C ILE A 640 0.49 -29.94 15.63
N SER A 641 0.80 -31.22 15.34
CA SER A 641 -0.21 -32.27 15.18
C SER A 641 -1.04 -32.46 16.46
N ALA A 642 -2.32 -32.83 16.31
CA ALA A 642 -3.20 -33.06 17.46
C ALA A 642 -2.69 -34.17 18.40
N ASP A 643 -1.97 -35.17 17.88
CA ASP A 643 -1.33 -36.21 18.70
C ASP A 643 0.00 -35.79 19.35
N GLU A 644 0.42 -34.54 19.15
CA GLU A 644 1.62 -33.90 19.67
C GLU A 644 2.96 -34.55 19.26
N LYS A 645 2.98 -35.38 18.20
CA LYS A 645 4.21 -36.07 17.75
C LYS A 645 4.94 -35.39 16.60
N LYS A 646 4.23 -34.62 15.78
CA LYS A 646 4.76 -34.03 14.55
C LYS A 646 4.54 -32.52 14.53
N ILE A 647 5.32 -31.84 13.69
CA ILE A 647 5.23 -30.40 13.47
C ILE A 647 5.32 -30.09 11.98
N LEU A 648 4.52 -29.12 11.54
CA LEU A 648 4.66 -28.47 10.24
C LEU A 648 5.29 -27.09 10.45
N VAL A 649 6.38 -26.79 9.76
CA VAL A 649 7.06 -25.49 9.84
C VAL A 649 7.16 -24.83 8.47
N ASN A 650 7.02 -23.51 8.43
CA ASN A 650 7.25 -22.69 7.24
C ASN A 650 8.53 -21.87 7.39
N THR A 651 9.42 -21.93 6.39
CA THR A 651 10.61 -21.07 6.32
C THR A 651 10.96 -20.74 4.87
N ASN A 652 11.13 -19.45 4.57
CA ASN A 652 11.46 -18.93 3.23
C ASN A 652 10.54 -19.49 2.12
N GLY A 653 9.24 -19.61 2.38
CA GLY A 653 8.25 -20.13 1.42
C GLY A 653 8.24 -21.66 1.26
N ASN A 654 9.09 -22.40 1.97
CA ASN A 654 9.10 -23.86 1.98
C ASN A 654 8.43 -24.41 3.25
N TYR A 655 7.89 -25.61 3.14
CA TYR A 655 7.13 -26.29 4.20
C TYR A 655 7.76 -27.63 4.52
N TYR A 656 7.79 -28.00 5.80
CA TYR A 656 8.46 -29.20 6.29
C TYR A 656 7.61 -29.87 7.35
N ILE A 657 7.38 -31.18 7.23
CA ILE A 657 6.83 -31.99 8.32
C ILE A 657 7.97 -32.80 8.93
N THR A 658 8.13 -32.70 10.24
CA THR A 658 9.14 -33.46 11.00
C THR A 658 8.60 -33.89 12.36
N ASP A 659 9.37 -34.70 13.09
CA ASP A 659 9.08 -35.01 14.49
C ASP A 659 9.12 -33.73 15.34
N LEU A 660 8.23 -33.63 16.31
CA LEU A 660 8.18 -32.48 17.22
C LEU A 660 9.55 -32.33 17.93
N PRO A 661 10.31 -31.26 17.65
CA PRO A 661 11.69 -31.18 18.10
C PRO A 661 11.80 -30.76 19.56
N LYS A 662 12.87 -31.22 20.22
CA LYS A 662 13.36 -30.70 21.51
C LYS A 662 14.75 -30.07 21.39
N GLY A 663 15.26 -29.96 20.16
CA GLY A 663 16.55 -29.41 19.78
C GLY A 663 16.47 -28.82 18.37
N LYS A 664 17.60 -28.65 17.68
CA LYS A 664 17.60 -28.01 16.35
C LYS A 664 16.63 -28.73 15.39
N LEU A 665 15.82 -27.94 14.68
CA LEU A 665 14.91 -28.41 13.64
C LEU A 665 15.65 -29.17 12.53
N ASP A 666 15.08 -30.29 12.11
CA ASP A 666 15.48 -30.97 10.88
C ASP A 666 14.69 -30.41 9.69
N LEU A 667 15.40 -29.76 8.78
CA LEU A 667 14.88 -29.16 7.55
C LEU A 667 15.48 -29.81 6.30
N SER A 668 15.85 -31.09 6.40
CA SER A 668 16.51 -31.83 5.31
C SER A 668 15.61 -32.13 4.12
N SER A 669 14.30 -32.27 4.33
CA SER A 669 13.33 -32.69 3.31
C SER A 669 12.07 -31.82 3.34
N SER A 670 11.93 -30.90 2.38
CA SER A 670 10.71 -30.10 2.23
C SER A 670 9.59 -30.90 1.57
N LEU A 671 8.34 -30.53 1.87
CA LEU A 671 7.16 -31.08 1.22
C LEU A 671 7.21 -30.81 -0.30
N ASN A 672 6.79 -31.80 -1.08
CA ASN A 672 6.65 -31.65 -2.53
C ASN A 672 5.32 -30.97 -2.86
N LEU A 673 5.38 -29.71 -3.29
CA LEU A 673 4.21 -28.90 -3.64
C LEU A 673 3.99 -28.78 -5.16
N ASN A 674 4.67 -29.59 -5.99
CA ASN A 674 4.57 -29.50 -7.45
C ASN A 674 3.17 -29.81 -7.99
N ASP A 675 2.38 -30.59 -7.26
CA ASP A 675 0.99 -30.93 -7.60
C ASP A 675 -0.03 -30.05 -6.88
N LEU A 676 0.40 -29.00 -6.17
CA LEU A 676 -0.49 -27.95 -5.67
C LEU A 676 -0.92 -27.07 -6.86
N LYS A 677 -1.94 -27.55 -7.56
CA LYS A 677 -2.45 -26.98 -8.81
C LYS A 677 -3.96 -26.88 -8.79
N MET A 678 -4.50 -25.85 -9.43
CA MET A 678 -5.93 -25.68 -9.64
C MET A 678 -6.23 -25.41 -11.11
N ASN A 679 -7.41 -25.83 -11.57
CA ASN A 679 -7.97 -25.34 -12.82
C ASN A 679 -8.62 -24.00 -12.52
N LEU A 680 -7.95 -22.91 -12.86
CA LEU A 680 -8.42 -21.56 -12.62
C LEU A 680 -9.32 -21.11 -13.77
N THR A 681 -10.55 -20.73 -13.46
CA THR A 681 -11.45 -19.97 -14.35
C THR A 681 -11.48 -18.52 -13.90
N ARG A 682 -10.76 -17.66 -14.63
CA ARG A 682 -10.53 -16.26 -14.23
C ARG A 682 -11.81 -15.43 -14.13
N THR A 683 -12.79 -15.65 -15.00
CA THR A 683 -14.10 -14.96 -14.92
C THR A 683 -14.85 -15.27 -13.64
N GLU A 684 -14.78 -16.50 -13.13
CA GLU A 684 -15.37 -16.87 -11.85
C GLU A 684 -14.59 -16.23 -10.69
N GLU A 685 -13.26 -16.29 -10.72
CA GLU A 685 -12.37 -15.66 -9.73
C GLU A 685 -12.60 -14.15 -9.65
N TRP A 686 -12.66 -13.46 -10.78
CA TRP A 686 -12.89 -12.02 -10.84
C TRP A 686 -14.26 -11.60 -10.32
N ALA A 687 -15.30 -12.42 -10.54
CA ALA A 687 -16.62 -12.19 -9.97
C ALA A 687 -16.60 -12.33 -8.44
N GLN A 688 -15.91 -13.36 -7.92
CA GLN A 688 -15.70 -13.53 -6.49
C GLN A 688 -14.95 -12.34 -5.88
N ILE A 689 -13.86 -11.89 -6.50
CA ILE A 689 -13.05 -10.77 -6.02
C ILE A 689 -13.88 -9.48 -5.96
N PHE A 690 -14.69 -9.20 -6.99
CA PHE A 690 -15.59 -8.05 -7.00
C PHE A 690 -16.61 -8.10 -5.85
N ASP A 691 -17.21 -9.27 -5.63
CA ASP A 691 -18.16 -9.48 -4.54
C ASP A 691 -17.50 -9.35 -3.16
N GLN A 692 -16.29 -9.88 -3.00
CA GLN A 692 -15.52 -9.72 -1.79
C GLN A 692 -15.15 -8.26 -1.56
N ALA A 693 -14.77 -7.50 -2.59
CA ALA A 693 -14.48 -6.08 -2.47
C ALA A 693 -15.71 -5.29 -2.02
N TRP A 694 -16.88 -5.61 -2.58
CA TRP A 694 -18.15 -5.02 -2.18
C TRP A 694 -18.47 -5.30 -0.70
N ARG A 695 -18.32 -6.56 -0.25
CA ARG A 695 -18.56 -6.94 1.15
C ARG A 695 -17.55 -6.33 2.11
N GLN A 696 -16.27 -6.31 1.76
CA GLN A 696 -15.24 -5.71 2.61
C GLN A 696 -15.52 -4.22 2.85
N MET A 697 -15.94 -3.46 1.83
CA MET A 697 -16.36 -2.08 2.04
C MET A 697 -17.59 -2.01 2.96
N ARG A 698 -18.61 -2.83 2.74
CA ARG A 698 -19.80 -2.87 3.62
C ARG A 698 -19.45 -3.14 5.09
N ASP A 699 -18.57 -4.12 5.33
CA ASP A 699 -18.30 -4.65 6.67
C ASP A 699 -17.24 -3.83 7.44
N PHE A 700 -16.36 -3.12 6.72
CA PHE A 700 -15.22 -2.43 7.33
C PHE A 700 -15.29 -0.91 7.27
N PHE A 701 -16.21 -0.32 6.50
CA PHE A 701 -16.31 1.13 6.38
C PHE A 701 -16.62 1.80 7.72
N TYR A 702 -15.97 2.93 7.98
CA TYR A 702 -15.93 3.57 9.30
C TYR A 702 -17.31 4.04 9.83
N VAL A 703 -18.32 4.19 8.97
CA VAL A 703 -19.70 4.54 9.33
C VAL A 703 -20.70 3.64 8.62
N GLU A 704 -21.68 3.13 9.38
CA GLU A 704 -22.69 2.18 8.86
C GLU A 704 -23.53 2.73 7.71
N ASN A 705 -23.77 4.05 7.69
CA ASN A 705 -24.61 4.67 6.66
C ASN A 705 -23.89 4.86 5.31
N MET A 706 -22.60 4.53 5.21
CA MET A 706 -21.80 4.60 3.98
C MET A 706 -21.94 5.95 3.23
N HIS A 707 -21.93 7.06 3.98
CA HIS A 707 -22.15 8.42 3.45
C HIS A 707 -23.51 8.63 2.74
N GLY A 708 -24.50 7.78 3.01
CA GLY A 708 -25.80 7.81 2.36
C GLY A 708 -25.83 7.15 0.97
N VAL A 709 -24.76 6.47 0.57
CA VAL A 709 -24.71 5.71 -0.70
C VAL A 709 -25.53 4.43 -0.56
N ASP A 710 -26.46 4.19 -1.51
CA ASP A 710 -27.09 2.87 -1.64
C ASP A 710 -26.08 1.87 -2.17
N TRP A 711 -25.42 1.17 -1.24
CA TRP A 711 -24.35 0.25 -1.57
C TRP A 711 -24.83 -0.96 -2.40
N LYS A 712 -26.07 -1.40 -2.23
CA LYS A 712 -26.64 -2.50 -3.02
C LYS A 712 -26.86 -2.08 -4.46
N GLU A 713 -27.33 -0.85 -4.69
CA GLU A 713 -27.46 -0.30 -6.03
C GLU A 713 -26.08 -0.12 -6.70
N MET A 714 -25.04 0.22 -5.94
CA MET A 714 -23.67 0.29 -6.50
C MET A 714 -23.21 -1.08 -7.02
N LYS A 715 -23.43 -2.17 -6.28
CA LYS A 715 -23.15 -3.52 -6.80
C LYS A 715 -23.84 -3.76 -8.15
N LYS A 716 -25.15 -3.56 -8.18
CA LYS A 716 -25.99 -3.77 -9.38
C LYS A 716 -25.56 -2.90 -10.57
N ARG A 717 -25.03 -1.70 -10.32
CA ARG A 717 -24.54 -0.79 -11.37
C ARG A 717 -23.24 -1.28 -11.99
N TYR A 718 -22.29 -1.78 -11.20
CA TYR A 718 -20.94 -2.14 -11.67
C TYR A 718 -20.77 -3.61 -12.03
N GLU A 719 -21.50 -4.53 -11.40
CA GLU A 719 -21.45 -5.98 -11.64
C GLU A 719 -21.61 -6.38 -13.13
N PRO A 720 -22.50 -5.75 -13.94
CA PRO A 720 -22.62 -6.09 -15.36
C PRO A 720 -21.34 -5.87 -16.18
N LEU A 721 -20.38 -5.07 -15.69
CA LEU A 721 -19.10 -4.85 -16.35
C LEU A 721 -18.17 -6.07 -16.25
N LEU A 722 -18.38 -6.96 -15.29
CA LEU A 722 -17.54 -8.15 -15.08
C LEU A 722 -17.51 -9.07 -16.31
N LYS A 723 -18.62 -9.16 -17.05
CA LYS A 723 -18.68 -9.92 -18.32
C LYS A 723 -17.64 -9.46 -19.35
N TYR A 724 -17.18 -8.22 -19.25
CA TYR A 724 -16.29 -7.58 -20.22
C TYR A 724 -14.85 -7.45 -19.72
N VAL A 725 -14.57 -7.85 -18.47
CA VAL A 725 -13.21 -7.90 -17.93
C VAL A 725 -12.45 -8.99 -18.69
N ASN A 726 -11.35 -8.61 -19.33
CA ASN A 726 -10.47 -9.54 -20.06
C ASN A 726 -9.01 -9.43 -19.63
N HIS A 727 -8.69 -8.51 -18.72
CA HIS A 727 -7.41 -8.41 -18.04
C HIS A 727 -7.63 -8.04 -16.56
N ARG A 728 -6.76 -8.49 -15.65
CA ARG A 728 -6.94 -8.24 -14.21
C ARG A 728 -6.94 -6.76 -13.81
N ILE A 729 -6.25 -5.91 -14.58
CA ILE A 729 -6.28 -4.45 -14.39
C ILE A 729 -7.67 -3.86 -14.70
N ASP A 730 -8.45 -4.49 -15.57
CA ASP A 730 -9.81 -4.06 -15.88
C ASP A 730 -10.71 -4.28 -14.65
N LEU A 731 -10.52 -5.41 -13.94
CA LEU A 731 -11.19 -5.66 -12.67
C LEU A 731 -10.80 -4.63 -11.61
N THR A 732 -9.51 -4.31 -11.48
CA THR A 732 -9.04 -3.26 -10.57
C THR A 732 -9.72 -1.93 -10.86
N TYR A 733 -9.87 -1.57 -12.14
CA TYR A 733 -10.60 -0.38 -12.54
C TYR A 733 -12.08 -0.43 -12.15
N VAL A 734 -12.78 -1.54 -12.43
CA VAL A 734 -14.20 -1.69 -12.10
C VAL A 734 -14.43 -1.58 -10.58
N ILE A 735 -13.61 -2.26 -9.78
CA ILE A 735 -13.67 -2.16 -8.31
C ILE A 735 -13.36 -0.73 -7.87
N GLY A 736 -12.34 -0.10 -8.46
CA GLY A 736 -11.95 1.26 -8.15
C GLY A 736 -13.05 2.30 -8.42
N GLU A 737 -13.76 2.16 -9.53
CA GLU A 737 -14.91 2.99 -9.85
C GLU A 737 -16.07 2.77 -8.87
N MET A 738 -16.34 1.52 -8.47
CA MET A 738 -17.39 1.19 -7.49
C MET A 738 -17.08 1.80 -6.12
N ILE A 739 -15.89 1.57 -5.57
CA ILE A 739 -15.53 2.08 -4.23
C ILE A 739 -15.39 3.61 -4.22
N GLY A 740 -15.05 4.21 -5.35
CA GLY A 740 -14.97 5.66 -5.51
C GLY A 740 -16.30 6.40 -5.32
N GLU A 741 -17.43 5.70 -5.43
CA GLU A 741 -18.77 6.26 -5.18
C GLU A 741 -18.99 6.67 -3.71
N LEU A 742 -18.21 6.10 -2.79
CA LEU A 742 -18.27 6.44 -1.36
C LEU A 742 -17.70 7.83 -1.04
N ASN A 743 -17.04 8.50 -2.01
CA ASN A 743 -16.46 9.84 -1.84
C ASN A 743 -15.61 9.94 -0.56
N ILE A 744 -14.55 9.14 -0.50
CA ILE A 744 -13.74 9.00 0.71
C ILE A 744 -12.26 8.81 0.39
N GLY A 745 -11.39 9.40 1.20
CA GLY A 745 -9.96 9.13 1.18
C GLY A 745 -9.64 7.69 1.58
N HIS A 746 -8.45 7.22 1.21
CA HIS A 746 -7.93 5.90 1.60
C HIS A 746 -8.68 4.64 1.14
N ALA A 747 -9.74 4.77 0.34
CA ALA A 747 -10.31 3.64 -0.38
C ALA A 747 -9.39 3.33 -1.57
N TYR A 748 -8.56 2.30 -1.50
CA TYR A 748 -7.57 1.96 -2.56
C TYR A 748 -7.67 0.51 -2.98
N VAL A 749 -7.44 0.21 -4.26
CA VAL A 749 -7.41 -1.15 -4.80
C VAL A 749 -6.26 -1.28 -5.81
N GLY A 750 -5.59 -2.44 -5.84
CA GLY A 750 -4.52 -2.70 -6.79
C GLY A 750 -3.93 -4.11 -6.67
N GLY A 751 -2.87 -4.36 -7.44
CA GLY A 751 -2.19 -5.65 -7.49
C GLY A 751 -3.04 -6.77 -8.11
N GLY A 752 -2.75 -8.02 -7.74
CA GLY A 752 -3.38 -9.22 -8.27
C GLY A 752 -2.54 -9.93 -9.32
N ASP A 753 -3.10 -10.98 -9.91
CA ASP A 753 -2.42 -11.83 -10.89
C ASP A 753 -2.64 -11.33 -12.32
N TYR A 754 -1.61 -10.69 -12.87
CA TYR A 754 -1.51 -10.31 -14.28
C TYR A 754 -0.09 -10.51 -14.80
N PRO A 755 0.09 -10.62 -16.13
CA PRO A 755 1.42 -10.76 -16.72
C PRO A 755 2.40 -9.67 -16.24
N GLN A 756 3.45 -10.10 -15.54
CA GLN A 756 4.51 -9.21 -15.04
C GLN A 756 5.66 -9.11 -16.05
N ILE A 757 6.21 -7.92 -16.22
CA ILE A 757 7.43 -7.67 -17.00
C ILE A 757 8.62 -7.41 -16.07
N ASP A 758 9.77 -7.99 -16.40
CA ASP A 758 10.99 -7.76 -15.62
C ASP A 758 11.51 -6.34 -15.87
N LYS A 759 11.60 -5.54 -14.81
CA LYS A 759 12.12 -4.17 -14.89
C LYS A 759 13.63 -4.16 -15.16
N ILE A 760 14.06 -3.40 -16.16
CA ILE A 760 15.48 -3.22 -16.50
C ILE A 760 16.00 -1.93 -15.85
N LYS A 761 16.83 -2.09 -14.81
CA LYS A 761 17.34 -0.94 -14.03
C LYS A 761 18.28 -0.06 -14.86
N LEU A 762 17.87 1.18 -15.12
CA LEU A 762 18.71 2.19 -15.75
C LEU A 762 19.78 2.70 -14.77
N GLY A 763 21.03 2.83 -15.23
CA GLY A 763 22.09 3.49 -14.47
C GLY A 763 21.99 5.02 -14.54
N LEU A 764 22.01 5.68 -13.40
CA LEU A 764 21.95 7.13 -13.22
C LEU A 764 23.21 7.65 -12.54
N LEU A 765 23.64 8.87 -12.89
CA LEU A 765 24.93 9.42 -12.47
C LEU A 765 24.84 10.44 -11.32
N GLY A 766 23.63 10.78 -10.86
CA GLY A 766 23.41 11.89 -9.94
C GLY A 766 23.62 13.24 -10.63
N ALA A 767 23.18 13.39 -11.88
CA ALA A 767 23.46 14.59 -12.67
C ALA A 767 22.50 14.83 -13.84
N ASP A 768 22.30 16.12 -14.16
CA ASP A 768 21.63 16.56 -15.37
C ASP A 768 22.61 16.55 -16.55
N ILE A 769 22.27 15.82 -17.61
CA ILE A 769 23.12 15.65 -18.79
C ILE A 769 22.44 16.31 -20.00
N VAL A 770 23.18 17.12 -20.76
CA VAL A 770 22.68 17.81 -21.95
C VAL A 770 23.54 17.53 -23.17
N ARG A 771 22.92 17.43 -24.35
CA ARG A 771 23.64 17.26 -25.61
C ARG A 771 24.15 18.59 -26.12
N ASP A 772 25.45 18.69 -26.37
CA ASP A 772 26.02 19.84 -27.07
C ASP A 772 25.71 19.76 -28.57
N LYS A 773 25.15 20.83 -29.13
CA LYS A 773 24.62 20.81 -30.51
C LYS A 773 25.73 20.78 -31.56
N ASP A 774 26.87 21.38 -31.27
CA ASP A 774 27.97 21.56 -32.22
C ASP A 774 28.87 20.33 -32.25
N SER A 775 29.34 19.87 -31.09
CA SER A 775 30.24 18.72 -30.99
C SER A 775 29.54 17.37 -30.95
N LYS A 776 28.23 17.35 -30.65
CA LYS A 776 27.40 16.15 -30.43
C LYS A 776 27.72 15.33 -29.18
N TYR A 777 28.79 15.64 -28.45
CA TYR A 777 29.05 15.06 -27.13
C TYR A 777 28.03 15.53 -26.09
N TYR A 778 27.99 14.85 -24.96
CA TYR A 778 27.16 15.24 -23.82
C TYR A 778 27.97 15.97 -22.77
N GLN A 779 27.40 17.05 -22.24
CA GLN A 779 27.97 17.87 -21.18
C GLN A 779 27.18 17.66 -19.88
N ILE A 780 27.88 17.67 -18.76
CA ILE A 780 27.29 17.64 -17.42
C ILE A 780 26.82 19.06 -17.11
N LYS A 781 25.50 19.27 -17.02
CA LYS A 781 24.91 20.58 -16.75
C LYS A 781 24.93 20.91 -15.26
N ASN A 782 24.54 19.95 -14.44
CA ASN A 782 24.41 20.10 -12.99
C ASN A 782 24.70 18.75 -12.32
N ILE A 783 25.37 18.77 -11.18
CA ILE A 783 25.65 17.56 -10.38
C ILE A 783 24.83 17.65 -9.10
N LEU A 784 24.00 16.63 -8.85
CA LEU A 784 23.24 16.54 -7.60
C LEU A 784 24.21 16.26 -6.45
N GLU A 785 24.19 17.13 -5.44
CA GLU A 785 24.97 16.90 -4.23
C GLU A 785 24.45 15.64 -3.51
N GLY A 786 25.36 14.93 -2.85
CA GLY A 786 25.03 13.74 -2.07
C GLY A 786 25.89 13.65 -0.82
N ALA A 787 25.55 12.69 0.02
CA ALA A 787 26.32 12.32 1.21
C ALA A 787 26.88 10.92 0.98
N ASN A 788 28.01 10.80 0.27
CA ASN A 788 28.53 9.50 -0.22
C ASN A 788 28.92 8.46 0.85
N TRP A 789 28.86 8.81 2.14
CA TRP A 789 28.98 7.84 3.25
C TRP A 789 27.64 7.16 3.59
N ASP A 790 26.53 7.62 2.99
CA ASP A 790 25.19 7.08 3.08
C ASP A 790 24.82 6.50 1.71
N ASP A 791 24.51 5.20 1.68
CA ASP A 791 24.22 4.46 0.45
C ASP A 791 22.99 5.03 -0.29
N GLU A 792 22.01 5.59 0.43
CA GLU A 792 20.80 6.18 -0.15
C GLU A 792 21.04 7.58 -0.74
N LEU A 793 22.09 8.28 -0.29
CA LEU A 793 22.47 9.63 -0.73
C LEU A 793 23.76 9.64 -1.55
N ARG A 794 24.18 8.49 -2.07
CA ARG A 794 25.37 8.37 -2.90
C ARG A 794 25.14 9.04 -4.26
N SER A 795 25.93 10.07 -4.58
CA SER A 795 25.94 10.74 -5.88
C SER A 795 27.19 10.35 -6.67
N PRO A 796 27.07 9.47 -7.70
CA PRO A 796 28.21 8.83 -8.35
C PRO A 796 29.32 9.77 -8.85
N LEU A 797 28.97 10.95 -9.38
CA LEU A 797 29.98 11.89 -9.91
C LEU A 797 30.72 12.68 -8.83
N THR A 798 30.21 12.72 -7.60
CA THR A 798 30.84 13.40 -6.46
C THR A 798 31.77 12.49 -5.65
N GLU A 799 31.90 11.21 -6.03
CA GLU A 799 32.75 10.27 -5.31
C GLU A 799 34.24 10.64 -5.36
N LEU A 800 34.96 10.29 -4.29
CA LEU A 800 36.37 10.59 -4.14
C LEU A 800 37.18 9.99 -5.30
N GLY A 801 37.91 10.84 -6.02
CA GLY A 801 38.76 10.42 -7.14
C GLY A 801 38.10 10.49 -8.52
N VAL A 802 36.77 10.70 -8.60
CA VAL A 802 36.08 10.95 -9.89
C VAL A 802 36.48 12.32 -10.45
N ASN A 803 36.51 13.35 -9.60
CA ASN A 803 37.01 14.71 -9.92
C ASN A 803 36.40 15.35 -11.18
N VAL A 804 35.12 15.07 -11.44
CA VAL A 804 34.35 15.63 -12.55
C VAL A 804 33.63 16.89 -12.08
N ASN A 805 33.52 17.89 -12.96
CA ASN A 805 32.86 19.16 -12.66
C ASN A 805 31.69 19.41 -13.61
N GLU A 806 30.76 20.26 -13.19
CA GLU A 806 29.79 20.87 -14.10
C GLU A 806 30.52 21.57 -15.25
N GLY A 807 30.01 21.39 -16.46
CA GLY A 807 30.63 21.84 -17.70
C GLY A 807 31.59 20.85 -18.35
N ASP A 808 32.02 19.78 -17.66
CA ASP A 808 32.80 18.71 -18.28
C ASP A 808 31.95 17.92 -19.30
N TYR A 809 32.61 17.41 -20.33
CA TYR A 809 32.05 16.55 -21.38
C TYR A 809 32.31 15.09 -21.08
N ILE A 810 31.31 14.24 -21.31
CA ILE A 810 31.43 12.79 -21.32
C ILE A 810 31.68 12.36 -22.77
N ILE A 811 32.91 11.96 -23.06
CA ILE A 811 33.40 11.57 -24.39
C ILE A 811 32.96 10.14 -24.75
N SER A 812 33.07 9.20 -23.81
CA SER A 812 32.63 7.82 -24.01
C SER A 812 32.11 7.17 -22.73
N VAL A 813 31.22 6.19 -22.88
CA VAL A 813 30.70 5.33 -21.82
C VAL A 813 31.03 3.89 -22.18
N ASN A 814 31.84 3.22 -21.36
CA ASN A 814 32.38 1.88 -21.64
C ASN A 814 33.05 1.77 -23.02
N GLY A 815 33.70 2.84 -23.48
CA GLY A 815 34.36 2.93 -24.79
C GLY A 815 33.43 3.22 -25.97
N ILE A 816 32.12 3.33 -25.77
CA ILE A 816 31.16 3.78 -26.78
C ILE A 816 31.18 5.31 -26.80
N SER A 817 31.54 5.92 -27.93
CA SER A 817 31.59 7.37 -28.05
C SER A 817 30.20 7.96 -27.92
N THR A 818 30.01 8.93 -27.02
CA THR A 818 28.68 9.50 -26.78
C THR A 818 28.21 10.38 -27.93
N LYS A 819 29.11 10.87 -28.80
CA LYS A 819 28.76 11.62 -30.01
C LYS A 819 27.88 10.82 -30.99
N GLU A 820 27.99 9.49 -30.95
CA GLU A 820 27.25 8.55 -31.80
C GLU A 820 25.89 8.16 -31.20
N LEU A 821 25.65 8.49 -29.93
CA LEU A 821 24.41 8.19 -29.23
C LEU A 821 23.38 9.31 -29.44
N ASN A 822 22.18 8.95 -29.86
CA ASN A 822 21.06 9.88 -29.89
C ASN A 822 20.59 10.21 -28.47
N ASN A 823 20.62 9.22 -27.57
CA ASN A 823 20.35 9.38 -26.15
C ASN A 823 21.51 8.87 -25.31
N PHE A 824 21.99 9.69 -24.38
CA PHE A 824 23.06 9.29 -23.45
C PHE A 824 22.73 8.03 -22.65
N TYR A 825 21.47 7.92 -22.19
CA TYR A 825 21.05 6.87 -21.27
C TYR A 825 20.94 5.48 -21.91
N GLU A 826 20.97 5.38 -23.24
CA GLU A 826 21.08 4.09 -23.95
C GLU A 826 22.32 3.30 -23.51
N ALA A 827 23.45 3.99 -23.25
CA ALA A 827 24.69 3.34 -22.80
C ALA A 827 24.65 2.87 -21.33
N LEU A 828 23.60 3.25 -20.58
CA LEU A 828 23.44 2.98 -19.15
C LEU A 828 22.32 1.99 -18.83
N ILE A 829 21.68 1.39 -19.86
CA ILE A 829 20.71 0.31 -19.68
C ILE A 829 21.37 -0.87 -18.95
N ASP A 830 20.71 -1.36 -17.90
CA ASP A 830 21.19 -2.46 -17.06
C ASP A 830 22.56 -2.18 -16.40
N LYS A 831 22.90 -0.90 -16.17
CA LYS A 831 24.16 -0.48 -15.52
C LYS A 831 24.01 0.04 -14.09
N ALA A 832 22.80 0.09 -13.55
CA ALA A 832 22.62 0.40 -12.14
C ALA A 832 23.40 -0.58 -11.24
N ASN A 833 24.11 -0.05 -10.25
CA ASN A 833 24.93 -0.79 -9.29
C ASN A 833 26.04 -1.66 -9.93
N LYS A 834 26.44 -1.35 -11.17
CA LYS A 834 27.55 -2.01 -11.88
C LYS A 834 28.61 -0.97 -12.22
N GLN A 835 29.87 -1.39 -12.31
CA GLN A 835 30.94 -0.49 -12.73
C GLN A 835 30.74 -0.03 -14.17
N VAL A 836 30.90 1.28 -14.39
CA VAL A 836 30.89 1.92 -15.69
C VAL A 836 32.15 2.78 -15.80
N VAL A 837 32.85 2.68 -16.92
CA VAL A 837 33.99 3.54 -17.24
C VAL A 837 33.52 4.70 -18.09
N LEU A 838 33.65 5.92 -17.57
CA LEU A 838 33.42 7.16 -18.31
C LEU A 838 34.76 7.71 -18.79
N GLU A 839 34.82 8.20 -20.01
CA GLU A 839 35.92 9.04 -20.49
C GLU A 839 35.44 10.48 -20.49
N VAL A 840 36.08 11.34 -19.71
CA VAL A 840 35.63 12.71 -19.43
C VAL A 840 36.68 13.74 -19.81
N ASN A 841 36.27 14.94 -20.21
CA ASN A 841 37.17 16.03 -20.57
C ASN A 841 36.52 17.39 -20.37
N SER A 842 37.31 18.41 -20.04
CA SER A 842 36.86 19.81 -19.95
C SER A 842 36.52 20.46 -21.30
N SER A 843 36.79 19.76 -22.41
CA SER A 843 36.49 20.18 -23.77
C SER A 843 35.87 19.02 -24.56
N PRO A 844 35.08 19.27 -25.62
CA PRO A 844 34.43 18.22 -26.41
C PRO A 844 35.41 17.53 -27.37
N SER A 845 36.43 16.87 -26.82
CA SER A 845 37.52 16.24 -27.57
C SER A 845 38.01 14.99 -26.87
N GLU A 846 38.40 13.98 -27.64
CA GLU A 846 39.09 12.79 -27.14
C GLU A 846 40.50 13.14 -26.63
N LYS A 847 41.12 14.18 -27.20
CA LYS A 847 42.47 14.60 -26.83
C LYS A 847 42.49 15.21 -25.42
N GLY A 848 43.28 14.61 -24.53
CA GLY A 848 43.39 15.06 -23.14
C GLY A 848 42.24 14.59 -22.24
N SER A 849 41.35 13.76 -22.77
CA SER A 849 40.34 13.09 -21.96
C SER A 849 41.00 12.11 -20.98
N ARG A 850 40.29 11.80 -19.91
CA ARG A 850 40.74 10.86 -18.87
C ARG A 850 39.61 9.89 -18.53
N LYS A 851 39.98 8.68 -18.14
CA LYS A 851 39.01 7.66 -17.73
C LYS A 851 38.76 7.72 -16.22
N VAL A 852 37.50 7.58 -15.84
CA VAL A 852 37.04 7.42 -14.45
C VAL A 852 36.08 6.25 -14.38
N THR A 853 36.12 5.50 -13.29
CA THR A 853 35.16 4.42 -13.04
C THR A 853 34.17 4.91 -12.00
N VAL A 854 32.89 4.76 -12.29
CA VAL A 854 31.78 5.09 -11.38
C VAL A 854 30.86 3.88 -11.24
N ILE A 855 30.04 3.87 -10.20
CA ILE A 855 28.95 2.91 -10.03
C ILE A 855 27.63 3.68 -10.10
N PRO A 856 26.91 3.69 -11.24
CA PRO A 856 25.63 4.37 -11.35
C PRO A 856 24.60 3.85 -10.33
N ILE A 857 23.68 4.70 -9.89
CA ILE A 857 22.53 4.32 -9.04
C ILE A 857 21.30 4.01 -9.89
N SER A 858 20.27 3.37 -9.31
CA SER A 858 19.02 3.07 -10.05
C SER A 858 17.93 4.12 -9.90
N ASP A 859 18.03 4.99 -8.90
CA ASP A 859 17.02 5.98 -8.52
C ASP A 859 17.72 7.20 -7.91
N GLU A 860 17.38 8.39 -8.36
CA GLU A 860 17.94 9.68 -7.91
C GLU A 860 16.99 10.43 -6.96
N SER A 861 15.81 9.89 -6.65
CA SER A 861 14.77 10.56 -5.84
C SER A 861 15.30 11.11 -4.51
N SER A 862 16.10 10.32 -3.78
CA SER A 862 16.71 10.74 -2.52
C SER A 862 17.71 11.89 -2.69
N LEU A 863 18.42 11.96 -3.82
CA LEU A 863 19.32 13.07 -4.14
C LEU A 863 18.52 14.34 -4.44
N TYR A 864 17.44 14.26 -5.22
CA TYR A 864 16.56 15.42 -5.45
C TYR A 864 15.97 15.95 -4.14
N TYR A 865 15.51 15.05 -3.27
CA TYR A 865 15.02 15.42 -1.93
C TYR A 865 16.09 16.13 -1.11
N TYR A 866 17.28 15.53 -1.02
CA TYR A 866 18.40 16.09 -0.26
C TYR A 866 18.78 17.49 -0.74
N ASN A 867 18.95 17.68 -2.05
CA ASN A 867 19.31 18.97 -2.64
C ASN A 867 18.21 20.02 -2.40
N TRP A 868 16.93 19.64 -2.50
CA TRP A 868 15.81 20.54 -2.23
C TRP A 868 15.78 21.00 -0.76
N VAL A 869 15.96 20.08 0.20
CA VAL A 869 16.00 20.41 1.64
C VAL A 869 17.21 21.29 1.97
N GLN A 870 18.42 20.92 1.52
CA GLN A 870 19.63 21.71 1.77
C GLN A 870 19.55 23.10 1.14
N GLY A 871 18.98 23.20 -0.07
CA GLY A 871 18.70 24.46 -0.74
C GLY A 871 17.79 25.37 0.09
N ASN A 872 16.70 24.84 0.66
CA ASN A 872 15.79 25.61 1.50
C ASN A 872 16.44 26.01 2.84
N ILE A 873 17.21 25.14 3.47
CA ILE A 873 18.00 25.47 4.67
C ILE A 873 18.95 26.63 4.38
N LYS A 874 19.64 26.60 3.24
CA LYS A 874 20.56 27.67 2.81
C LYS A 874 19.80 28.99 2.60
N LYS A 875 18.71 28.98 1.83
CA LYS A 875 17.87 30.17 1.57
C LYS A 875 17.37 30.81 2.87
N VAL A 876 16.85 30.01 3.80
CA VAL A 876 16.34 30.50 5.10
C VAL A 876 17.47 31.07 5.96
N ASN A 877 18.63 30.40 6.02
CA ASN A 877 19.77 30.91 6.78
C ASN A 877 20.30 32.22 6.20
N GLU A 878 20.45 32.34 4.89
CA GLU A 878 20.90 33.57 4.23
C GLU A 878 19.92 34.72 4.47
N ALA A 879 18.62 34.50 4.22
CA ALA A 879 17.60 35.54 4.35
C ALA A 879 17.36 36.00 5.81
N SER A 880 17.61 35.13 6.78
CA SER A 880 17.43 35.44 8.21
C SER A 880 18.73 35.82 8.94
N ASN A 881 19.88 35.88 8.24
CA ASN A 881 21.20 36.00 8.85
C ASN A 881 21.46 34.92 9.93
N GLY A 882 21.03 33.70 9.65
CA GLY A 882 21.20 32.53 10.52
C GLY A 882 20.29 32.52 11.75
N LYS A 883 19.30 33.41 11.85
CA LYS A 883 18.38 33.49 13.00
C LYS A 883 17.25 32.48 12.96
N VAL A 884 16.82 32.04 11.79
CA VAL A 884 15.67 31.14 11.62
C VAL A 884 16.17 29.76 11.25
N GLY A 885 15.61 28.73 11.88
CA GLY A 885 15.81 27.33 11.49
C GLY A 885 14.75 26.86 10.49
N TYR A 886 15.09 25.85 9.69
CA TYR A 886 14.18 25.21 8.73
C TYR A 886 14.22 23.69 8.88
N ILE A 887 13.06 23.06 8.88
CA ILE A 887 12.90 21.60 8.91
C ILE A 887 11.87 21.24 7.86
N HIS A 888 12.12 20.20 7.09
CA HIS A 888 11.08 19.56 6.31
C HIS A 888 10.76 18.18 6.88
N VAL A 889 9.47 17.81 6.88
CA VAL A 889 9.00 16.50 7.32
C VAL A 889 8.25 15.85 6.13
N PRO A 890 8.88 14.89 5.41
CA PRO A 890 8.35 14.38 4.13
C PRO A 890 7.19 13.40 4.26
N ASN A 891 7.01 12.78 5.43
CA ASN A 891 5.84 11.97 5.76
C ASN A 891 5.67 11.93 7.29
N MET A 892 4.63 11.27 7.79
CA MET A 892 4.40 11.06 9.22
C MET A 892 4.71 9.60 9.61
N GLY A 893 5.73 9.01 9.00
CA GLY A 893 6.27 7.69 9.33
C GLY A 893 7.68 7.76 9.92
N VAL A 894 8.42 6.65 9.81
CA VAL A 894 9.80 6.52 10.32
C VAL A 894 10.76 7.51 9.62
N GLU A 895 10.64 7.65 8.30
CA GLU A 895 11.45 8.61 7.53
C GLU A 895 11.19 10.05 8.01
N GLY A 896 9.93 10.44 8.18
CA GLY A 896 9.56 11.74 8.74
C GLY A 896 10.13 12.00 10.13
N LEU A 897 10.14 10.99 11.01
CA LEU A 897 10.79 11.07 12.32
C LEU A 897 12.30 11.28 12.19
N ASN A 898 12.95 10.56 11.28
CA ASN A 898 14.39 10.71 11.04
C ASN A 898 14.73 12.12 10.55
N GLU A 899 13.98 12.65 9.59
CA GLU A 899 14.18 14.00 9.06
C GLU A 899 13.90 15.07 10.11
N PHE A 900 12.84 14.89 10.91
CA PHE A 900 12.56 15.77 12.06
C PHE A 900 13.75 15.78 13.03
N VAL A 901 14.28 14.61 13.43
CA VAL A 901 15.42 14.53 14.35
C VAL A 901 16.69 15.16 13.74
N LYS A 902 17.02 14.83 12.48
CA LYS A 902 18.20 15.35 11.77
C LYS A 902 18.22 16.88 11.75
N HIS A 903 17.07 17.53 11.61
CA HIS A 903 16.99 18.98 11.43
C HIS A 903 16.50 19.76 12.66
N PHE A 904 15.70 19.18 13.56
CA PHE A 904 15.16 19.90 14.72
C PHE A 904 16.21 20.19 15.80
N TYR A 905 16.86 19.15 16.32
CA TYR A 905 17.77 19.29 17.47
C TYR A 905 19.01 20.17 17.19
N PRO A 906 19.64 20.15 16.00
CA PRO A 906 20.75 21.04 15.70
C PRO A 906 20.38 22.53 15.62
N GLN A 907 19.08 22.86 15.55
CA GLN A 907 18.58 24.21 15.30
C GLN A 907 17.83 24.81 16.51
N LEU A 908 17.93 24.20 17.69
CA LEU A 908 17.24 24.66 18.91
C LEU A 908 17.66 26.06 19.40
N ASN A 909 18.84 26.54 18.99
CA ASN A 909 19.36 27.86 19.32
C ASN A 909 18.89 28.97 18.37
N LYS A 910 18.10 28.64 17.34
CA LYS A 910 17.53 29.63 16.42
C LYS A 910 16.47 30.47 17.15
N GLU A 911 16.32 31.72 16.72
CA GLU A 911 15.33 32.66 17.26
C GLU A 911 13.91 32.34 16.78
N GLY A 912 13.75 31.66 15.64
CA GLY A 912 12.47 31.20 15.11
C GLY A 912 12.60 29.94 14.26
N LEU A 913 11.49 29.25 13.99
CA LEU A 913 11.51 27.97 13.28
C LEU A 913 10.42 27.91 12.20
N ILE A 914 10.82 27.50 10.99
CA ILE A 914 9.93 27.13 9.89
C ILE A 914 9.84 25.60 9.84
N ILE A 915 8.62 25.08 9.91
CA ILE A 915 8.33 23.64 9.81
C ILE A 915 7.58 23.41 8.51
N ASP A 916 8.22 22.78 7.54
CA ASP A 916 7.66 22.53 6.22
C ASP A 916 7.09 21.11 6.14
N VAL A 917 5.78 21.01 5.93
CA VAL A 917 5.06 19.76 5.69
C VAL A 917 4.43 19.72 4.29
N ARG A 918 4.88 20.59 3.36
CA ARG A 918 4.47 20.55 1.95
C ARG A 918 4.88 19.21 1.34
N GLY A 919 3.98 18.56 0.61
CA GLY A 919 4.26 17.22 0.08
C GLY A 919 4.28 16.09 1.10
N ASN A 920 3.89 16.31 2.36
CA ASN A 920 3.93 15.27 3.39
C ASN A 920 3.01 14.08 3.05
N GLY A 921 3.58 12.88 2.94
CA GLY A 921 2.86 11.67 2.52
C GLY A 921 1.92 11.01 3.54
N GLY A 922 1.85 11.51 4.78
CA GLY A 922 1.03 10.94 5.85
C GLY A 922 1.69 9.81 6.65
N GLY A 923 0.95 9.17 7.55
CA GLY A 923 1.45 8.19 8.51
C GLY A 923 0.67 8.24 9.82
N ASN A 924 1.36 8.29 10.97
CA ASN A 924 0.71 8.28 12.30
C ASN A 924 1.50 8.98 13.42
N VAL A 925 2.66 9.60 13.13
CA VAL A 925 3.56 10.13 14.16
C VAL A 925 3.34 11.59 14.52
N SER A 926 2.43 12.32 13.85
CA SER A 926 2.24 13.75 14.14
C SER A 926 1.84 14.08 15.58
N PRO A 927 1.14 13.23 16.38
CA PRO A 927 0.98 13.48 17.81
C PRO A 927 2.32 13.63 18.55
N MET A 928 3.33 12.82 18.20
CA MET A 928 4.65 12.86 18.82
C MET A 928 5.38 14.16 18.50
N LEU A 929 5.29 14.63 17.25
CA LEU A 929 5.87 15.91 16.82
C LEU A 929 5.17 17.10 17.49
N ILE A 930 3.84 17.08 17.57
CA ILE A 930 3.06 18.15 18.21
C ILE A 930 3.36 18.22 19.71
N GLU A 931 3.48 17.08 20.39
CA GLU A 931 3.91 17.04 21.80
C GLU A 931 5.29 17.69 21.97
N ARG A 932 6.22 17.42 21.05
CA ARG A 932 7.55 18.04 21.06
C ARG A 932 7.51 19.55 20.89
N LEU A 933 6.77 20.02 19.90
CA LEU A 933 6.68 21.43 19.56
C LEU A 933 5.92 22.27 20.61
N ARG A 934 5.05 21.62 21.41
CA ARG A 934 4.24 22.23 22.47
C ARG A 934 4.92 22.25 23.84
N ARG A 935 6.17 21.79 23.98
CA ARG A 935 6.87 21.83 25.27
C ARG A 935 6.84 23.24 25.87
N GLU A 936 6.54 23.33 27.16
CA GLU A 936 6.50 24.58 27.92
C GLU A 936 7.69 24.67 28.87
N LEU A 937 8.22 25.89 29.05
CA LEU A 937 9.35 26.12 29.94
C LEU A 937 8.87 26.08 31.38
N ALA A 938 9.30 25.08 32.15
CA ALA A 938 8.95 24.94 33.55
C ALA A 938 9.97 25.61 34.47
N MET A 939 11.26 25.50 34.15
CA MET A 939 12.35 26.13 34.90
C MET A 939 13.58 26.37 34.02
N VAL A 940 14.54 27.10 34.55
CA VAL A 940 15.83 27.35 33.88
C VAL A 940 16.93 26.69 34.68
N SER A 941 17.76 25.90 34.02
CA SER A 941 18.91 25.24 34.64
C SER A 941 20.20 25.95 34.27
N VAL A 942 21.17 25.97 35.18
CA VAL A 942 22.51 26.52 34.92
C VAL A 942 23.54 25.62 35.57
N PHE A 943 24.60 25.28 34.83
CA PHE A 943 25.81 24.75 35.45
C PHE A 943 26.73 25.91 35.80
N ARG A 944 27.54 25.78 36.86
CA ARG A 944 28.37 26.85 37.44
C ARG A 944 29.05 27.80 36.43
N ASN A 945 29.57 27.28 35.33
CA ASN A 945 30.32 28.03 34.32
C ASN A 945 29.68 27.96 32.91
N ASN A 946 28.37 27.73 32.81
CA ASN A 946 27.65 27.61 31.54
C ASN A 946 26.51 28.63 31.44
N PRO A 947 26.04 28.97 30.23
CA PRO A 947 24.84 29.77 30.05
C PRO A 947 23.59 29.05 30.60
N PRO A 948 22.52 29.80 30.94
CA PRO A 948 21.22 29.22 31.28
C PRO A 948 20.68 28.35 30.13
N ARG A 949 20.03 27.24 30.48
CA ARG A 949 19.35 26.34 29.55
C ARG A 949 17.90 26.12 29.96
N THR A 950 17.07 25.78 28.98
CA THR A 950 15.69 25.39 29.22
C THR A 950 15.59 24.11 30.05
N ASN A 951 14.51 23.98 30.80
CA ASN A 951 14.11 22.73 31.44
C ASN A 951 12.57 22.59 31.32
N PRO A 952 12.06 21.58 30.59
CA PRO A 952 12.81 20.49 29.95
C PRO A 952 13.81 20.99 28.88
N SER A 953 14.91 20.25 28.72
CA SER A 953 15.91 20.49 27.67
C SER A 953 15.33 20.16 26.29
N GLU A 954 16.08 20.41 25.21
CA GLU A 954 15.65 20.11 23.83
C GLU A 954 14.30 20.72 23.42
N MET A 955 14.07 22.00 23.74
CA MET A 955 12.90 22.76 23.32
C MET A 955 13.28 24.02 22.53
N HIS A 956 12.42 24.41 21.57
CA HIS A 956 12.58 25.65 20.82
C HIS A 956 11.64 26.73 21.36
N LEU A 957 12.23 27.77 21.98
CA LEU A 957 11.46 28.84 22.65
C LEU A 957 10.86 29.86 21.68
N GLY A 958 11.43 30.06 20.50
CA GLY A 958 10.98 31.08 19.55
C GLY A 958 9.62 30.80 18.90
N PRO A 959 9.07 31.80 18.17
CA PRO A 959 7.90 31.63 17.33
C PRO A 959 8.14 30.56 16.26
N LYS A 960 7.05 30.04 15.71
CA LYS A 960 7.04 28.94 14.75
C LYS A 960 6.03 29.26 13.66
N VAL A 961 6.33 28.87 12.44
CA VAL A 961 5.36 28.85 11.33
C VAL A 961 5.40 27.50 10.64
N THR A 962 4.27 27.10 10.06
CA THR A 962 4.17 25.85 9.30
C THR A 962 3.80 26.13 7.85
N LEU A 963 4.57 25.54 6.94
CA LEU A 963 4.24 25.50 5.51
C LEU A 963 3.44 24.23 5.21
N LEU A 964 2.34 24.37 4.47
CA LEU A 964 1.54 23.26 3.97
C LEU A 964 1.05 23.54 2.54
N ASP A 965 0.81 22.49 1.77
CA ASP A 965 0.29 22.58 0.41
C ASP A 965 -0.76 21.50 0.14
N GLU A 966 -1.31 21.49 -1.06
CA GLU A 966 -2.29 20.50 -1.52
C GLU A 966 -1.80 19.05 -1.46
N PHE A 967 -0.48 18.84 -1.31
CA PHE A 967 0.15 17.53 -1.20
C PHE A 967 0.45 17.10 0.23
N SER A 968 0.21 17.96 1.24
CA SER A 968 0.18 17.56 2.65
C SER A 968 -1.03 16.64 2.90
N ALA A 969 -0.79 15.36 3.20
CA ALA A 969 -1.82 14.33 3.14
C ALA A 969 -1.91 13.44 4.40
N SER A 970 -3.13 13.02 4.75
CA SER A 970 -3.43 12.05 5.81
C SER A 970 -3.01 12.54 7.20
N ASP A 971 -2.12 11.86 7.92
CA ASP A 971 -1.61 12.44 9.17
C ASP A 971 -0.78 13.72 8.94
N GLY A 972 -0.38 13.98 7.68
CA GLY A 972 0.12 15.28 7.20
C GLY A 972 -0.95 16.37 7.09
N ASP A 973 -2.25 16.03 7.01
CA ASP A 973 -3.38 16.95 7.26
C ASP A 973 -3.60 17.15 8.76
N LEU A 974 -3.47 16.08 9.56
CA LEU A 974 -3.72 16.14 10.99
C LEU A 974 -2.65 16.92 11.76
N PHE A 975 -1.41 16.95 11.28
CA PHE A 975 -0.35 17.80 11.85
C PHE A 975 -0.72 19.29 11.83
N PRO A 976 -1.00 19.95 10.68
CA PRO A 976 -1.38 21.36 10.65
C PRO A 976 -2.70 21.61 11.39
N TYR A 977 -3.66 20.67 11.35
CA TYR A 977 -4.87 20.77 12.18
C TYR A 977 -4.54 20.85 13.68
N ARG A 978 -3.69 19.95 14.19
CA ARG A 978 -3.23 19.94 15.59
C ARG A 978 -2.40 21.18 15.92
N PHE A 979 -1.54 21.61 15.01
CA PHE A 979 -0.70 22.81 15.16
C PHE A 979 -1.57 24.06 15.37
N LYS A 980 -2.61 24.22 14.54
CA LYS A 980 -3.61 25.30 14.65
C LYS A 980 -4.45 25.18 15.92
N LYS A 981 -4.95 23.97 16.24
CA LYS A 981 -5.74 23.70 17.47
C LYS A 981 -4.98 24.07 18.74
N HIS A 982 -3.67 23.83 18.78
CA HIS A 982 -2.79 24.16 19.90
C HIS A 982 -2.15 25.55 19.81
N LYS A 983 -2.49 26.37 18.81
CA LYS A 983 -2.00 27.74 18.64
C LYS A 983 -0.47 27.84 18.64
N LEU A 984 0.19 26.89 17.99
CA LEU A 984 1.66 26.82 17.97
C LEU A 984 2.31 27.85 17.03
N GLY A 985 1.53 28.43 16.11
CA GLY A 985 2.00 29.38 15.11
C GLY A 985 1.01 29.53 13.96
N LYS A 986 1.39 30.26 12.91
CA LYS A 986 0.59 30.43 11.69
C LYS A 986 0.85 29.31 10.67
N LEU A 987 -0.21 28.92 9.97
CA LEU A 987 -0.15 28.08 8.76
C LEU A 987 -0.06 28.95 7.50
N ILE A 988 0.84 28.62 6.58
CA ILE A 988 1.13 29.39 5.36
C ILE A 988 1.18 28.45 4.15
N GLY A 989 0.52 28.79 3.05
CA GLY A 989 0.57 28.02 1.80
C GLY A 989 -0.80 27.79 1.19
N LYS A 990 -1.17 26.52 0.90
CA LYS A 990 -2.44 26.14 0.28
C LYS A 990 -3.20 25.11 1.11
N ARG A 991 -4.50 24.97 0.84
CA ARG A 991 -5.35 23.95 1.47
C ARG A 991 -4.74 22.56 1.28
N SER A 992 -4.70 21.75 2.34
CA SER A 992 -4.15 20.39 2.32
C SER A 992 -5.09 19.35 1.67
N TRP A 993 -4.61 18.11 1.50
CA TRP A 993 -5.30 17.06 0.74
C TRP A 993 -6.68 16.67 1.29
N GLY A 994 -6.85 16.56 2.60
CA GLY A 994 -8.14 16.32 3.23
C GLY A 994 -8.64 14.88 3.19
N GLY A 995 -7.76 13.88 3.23
CA GLY A 995 -8.17 12.48 3.42
C GLY A 995 -7.63 11.96 4.74
N VAL A 996 -8.45 11.83 5.77
CA VAL A 996 -8.05 11.54 7.16
C VAL A 996 -8.77 10.35 7.80
N ILE A 997 -9.70 9.70 7.08
CA ILE A 997 -10.21 8.40 7.52
C ILE A 997 -9.13 7.34 7.32
N GLY A 998 -8.57 6.84 8.42
CA GLY A 998 -7.46 5.91 8.43
C GLY A 998 -7.84 4.50 7.97
N ILE A 999 -6.81 3.77 7.53
CA ILE A 999 -6.88 2.38 7.10
C ILE A 999 -6.16 1.49 8.11
N ALA A 1000 -6.54 0.23 8.10
CA ALA A 1000 -6.20 -0.66 9.19
C ALA A 1000 -5.55 -1.97 8.68
N GLY A 1001 -4.93 -1.88 7.50
CA GLY A 1001 -4.41 -2.99 6.70
C GLY A 1001 -5.36 -3.38 5.56
N SER A 1002 -4.88 -4.22 4.65
CA SER A 1002 -5.69 -4.82 3.60
C SER A 1002 -6.13 -6.23 4.00
N THR A 1003 -7.32 -6.64 3.56
CA THR A 1003 -7.73 -8.05 3.51
C THR A 1003 -7.53 -8.54 2.08
N PRO A 1004 -6.41 -9.21 1.75
CA PRO A 1004 -6.07 -9.54 0.37
C PRO A 1004 -7.11 -10.44 -0.31
N PHE A 1005 -7.20 -10.30 -1.63
CA PHE A 1005 -8.01 -11.15 -2.49
C PHE A 1005 -7.30 -12.48 -2.78
N VAL A 1006 -8.04 -13.46 -3.30
CA VAL A 1006 -7.54 -14.81 -3.61
C VAL A 1006 -6.33 -14.82 -4.56
N ASP A 1007 -6.21 -13.80 -5.41
CA ASP A 1007 -5.14 -13.65 -6.39
C ASP A 1007 -3.97 -12.76 -5.90
N GLY A 1008 -3.95 -12.41 -4.61
CA GLY A 1008 -2.94 -11.54 -4.01
C GLY A 1008 -3.17 -10.03 -4.21
N GLY A 1009 -4.26 -9.62 -4.87
CA GLY A 1009 -4.67 -8.22 -4.94
C GLY A 1009 -5.04 -7.66 -3.56
N TYR A 1010 -5.00 -6.33 -3.41
CA TYR A 1010 -5.29 -5.66 -2.13
C TYR A 1010 -6.48 -4.71 -2.23
N LEU A 1011 -7.13 -4.49 -1.08
CA LEU A 1011 -8.15 -3.46 -0.87
C LEU A 1011 -7.91 -2.80 0.49
N ASN A 1012 -7.73 -1.48 0.47
CA ASN A 1012 -7.71 -0.68 1.69
C ASN A 1012 -9.10 -0.12 1.95
N THR A 1013 -9.66 -0.46 3.11
CA THR A 1013 -10.96 0.01 3.58
C THR A 1013 -10.79 1.15 4.59
N PRO A 1014 -11.39 2.33 4.37
CA PRO A 1014 -11.38 3.42 5.35
C PRO A 1014 -12.19 3.02 6.59
N GLU A 1015 -11.51 2.82 7.72
CA GLU A 1015 -12.05 2.08 8.88
C GLU A 1015 -12.23 2.94 10.13
N PHE A 1016 -11.45 4.01 10.31
CA PHE A 1016 -11.54 4.86 11.49
C PHE A 1016 -11.28 6.33 11.19
N GLY A 1017 -12.12 7.22 11.71
CA GLY A 1017 -12.06 8.66 11.44
C GLY A 1017 -11.85 9.51 12.69
N PRO A 1018 -11.20 10.68 12.57
CA PRO A 1018 -11.17 11.67 13.63
C PRO A 1018 -12.45 12.52 13.62
N TYR A 1019 -12.97 12.82 14.81
CA TYR A 1019 -14.03 13.80 15.04
C TYR A 1019 -13.54 14.90 16.00
N ASP A 1020 -14.26 16.02 16.05
CA ASP A 1020 -13.88 17.16 16.88
C ASP A 1020 -14.02 16.87 18.39
N THR A 1021 -13.35 17.67 19.22
CA THR A 1021 -13.35 17.49 20.68
C THR A 1021 -14.72 17.70 21.33
N GLU A 1022 -15.71 18.22 20.58
CA GLU A 1022 -17.08 18.44 21.05
C GLU A 1022 -18.03 17.30 20.62
N GLY A 1023 -17.57 16.36 19.80
CA GLY A 1023 -18.38 15.27 19.25
C GLY A 1023 -19.40 15.73 18.21
N LYS A 1024 -19.22 16.91 17.60
CA LYS A 1024 -20.23 17.51 16.70
C LYS A 1024 -19.97 17.22 15.23
N ASN A 1025 -18.71 17.16 14.82
CA ASN A 1025 -18.34 17.01 13.41
C ASN A 1025 -17.19 16.01 13.23
N TRP A 1026 -17.25 15.24 12.14
CA TRP A 1026 -16.07 14.64 11.55
C TRP A 1026 -15.19 15.75 10.99
N ILE A 1027 -13.89 15.72 11.27
CA ILE A 1027 -13.01 16.82 10.91
C ILE A 1027 -12.34 16.57 9.56
N ILE A 1028 -12.34 17.60 8.71
CA ILE A 1028 -11.47 17.80 7.53
C ILE A 1028 -11.46 16.73 6.42
N GLU A 1029 -12.16 15.61 6.55
CA GLU A 1029 -12.33 14.62 5.47
C GLU A 1029 -13.05 15.24 4.25
N GLY A 1030 -12.52 15.01 3.06
CA GLY A 1030 -13.00 15.57 1.79
C GLY A 1030 -12.71 17.05 1.58
N ILE A 1031 -12.08 17.73 2.55
CA ILE A 1031 -11.86 19.19 2.54
C ILE A 1031 -10.38 19.53 2.76
N GLY A 1032 -9.78 19.10 3.88
CA GLY A 1032 -8.42 19.47 4.28
C GLY A 1032 -8.36 20.64 5.26
N VAL A 1033 -7.15 21.15 5.49
CA VAL A 1033 -6.84 22.23 6.42
C VAL A 1033 -6.49 23.49 5.64
N GLU A 1034 -7.18 24.58 5.96
CA GLU A 1034 -6.87 25.89 5.39
C GLU A 1034 -5.68 26.56 6.08
N PRO A 1035 -4.76 27.17 5.30
CA PRO A 1035 -3.73 28.03 5.85
C PRO A 1035 -4.36 29.28 6.49
N ASP A 1036 -3.65 29.89 7.44
CA ASP A 1036 -4.01 31.22 7.95
C ASP A 1036 -3.60 32.32 6.96
N ILE A 1037 -2.56 32.06 6.16
CA ILE A 1037 -2.09 32.92 5.07
C ILE A 1037 -2.03 32.10 3.78
N TYR A 1038 -2.99 32.33 2.89
CA TYR A 1038 -2.99 31.71 1.57
C TYR A 1038 -1.88 32.30 0.69
N VAL A 1039 -1.05 31.43 0.11
CA VAL A 1039 0.00 31.77 -0.84
C VAL A 1039 0.11 30.64 -1.86
N ASP A 1040 -0.09 30.96 -3.13
CA ASP A 1040 0.19 30.04 -4.24
C ASP A 1040 1.56 30.38 -4.85
N ASN A 1041 2.28 29.36 -5.31
CA ASN A 1041 3.51 29.55 -6.08
C ASN A 1041 3.13 29.75 -7.55
N ASP A 1042 3.55 30.88 -8.13
CA ASP A 1042 3.43 31.09 -9.58
C ASP A 1042 4.27 30.04 -10.31
N PRO A 1043 3.71 29.30 -11.29
CA PRO A 1043 4.43 28.21 -11.94
C PRO A 1043 5.72 28.65 -12.65
N ALA A 1044 5.71 29.80 -13.32
CA ALA A 1044 6.90 30.27 -14.03
C ALA A 1044 8.01 30.65 -13.05
N GLU A 1045 7.66 31.32 -11.96
CA GLU A 1045 8.61 31.69 -10.92
C GLU A 1045 9.13 30.48 -10.13
N GLU A 1046 8.26 29.51 -9.82
CA GLU A 1046 8.62 28.25 -9.14
C GLU A 1046 9.60 27.42 -9.97
N TYR A 1047 9.39 27.33 -11.29
CA TYR A 1047 10.30 26.65 -12.20
C TYR A 1047 11.70 27.30 -12.21
N GLU A 1048 11.78 28.62 -12.10
CA GLU A 1048 13.04 29.38 -12.02
C GLU A 1048 13.64 29.36 -10.57
N GLY A 1049 13.03 28.62 -9.65
CA GLY A 1049 13.55 28.38 -8.30
C GLY A 1049 13.10 29.38 -7.22
N LYS A 1050 12.15 30.28 -7.53
CA LYS A 1050 11.54 31.17 -6.54
C LYS A 1050 10.40 30.47 -5.82
N ASP A 1051 10.39 30.53 -4.49
CA ASP A 1051 9.39 29.85 -3.66
C ASP A 1051 8.65 30.90 -2.83
N ALA A 1052 7.54 31.42 -3.36
CA ALA A 1052 6.76 32.49 -2.74
C ALA A 1052 6.20 32.08 -1.36
N GLN A 1053 5.84 30.80 -1.19
CA GLN A 1053 5.41 30.26 0.09
C GLN A 1053 6.54 30.30 1.13
N LEU A 1054 7.74 29.82 0.78
CA LEU A 1054 8.90 29.87 1.67
C LEU A 1054 9.32 31.31 1.99
N GLU A 1055 9.36 32.18 0.98
CA GLU A 1055 9.65 33.61 1.15
C GLU A 1055 8.65 34.27 2.11
N LYS A 1056 7.36 33.95 1.97
CA LYS A 1056 6.33 34.45 2.90
C LYS A 1056 6.53 33.91 4.31
N ALA A 1057 6.89 32.63 4.47
CA ALA A 1057 7.21 32.07 5.78
C ALA A 1057 8.41 32.78 6.43
N ILE A 1058 9.47 33.07 5.67
CA ILE A 1058 10.64 33.84 6.12
C ILE A 1058 10.22 35.26 6.56
N GLU A 1059 9.40 35.95 5.76
CA GLU A 1059 8.89 37.28 6.08
C GLU A 1059 8.12 37.27 7.42
N VAL A 1060 7.17 36.34 7.55
CA VAL A 1060 6.29 36.23 8.72
C VAL A 1060 7.08 35.88 9.97
N ILE A 1061 7.97 34.89 9.90
CA ILE A 1061 8.73 34.46 11.08
C ILE A 1061 9.73 35.54 11.53
N ILE A 1062 10.36 36.27 10.61
CA ILE A 1062 11.23 37.41 10.96
C ILE A 1062 10.42 38.50 11.66
N GLN A 1063 9.19 38.75 11.23
CA GLN A 1063 8.31 39.71 11.91
C GLN A 1063 7.91 39.22 13.30
N GLU A 1064 7.52 37.95 13.45
CA GLU A 1064 7.16 37.38 14.75
C GLU A 1064 8.34 37.37 15.73
N ILE A 1065 9.56 37.14 15.26
CA ILE A 1065 10.78 37.25 16.09
C ILE A 1065 10.92 38.65 16.70
N LYS A 1066 10.62 39.71 15.95
CA LYS A 1066 10.70 41.10 16.48
C LYS A 1066 9.69 41.36 17.58
N GLU A 1067 8.54 40.68 17.54
CA GLU A 1067 7.47 40.79 18.53
C GLU A 1067 7.69 39.83 19.72
N TYR A 1068 8.51 38.80 19.53
CA TYR A 1068 8.82 37.79 20.53
C TYR A 1068 9.95 38.23 21.48
N ASN A 1069 9.56 38.76 22.65
CA ASN A 1069 10.50 39.36 23.61
C ASN A 1069 11.00 38.42 24.71
N TYR A 1070 10.69 37.12 24.65
CA TYR A 1070 11.12 36.19 25.70
C TYR A 1070 12.59 35.82 25.56
N LYS A 1071 13.39 36.15 26.56
CA LYS A 1071 14.76 35.66 26.75
C LYS A 1071 14.82 34.86 28.04
N LEU A 1072 15.69 33.84 28.07
CA LEU A 1072 15.95 33.11 29.30
C LEU A 1072 16.49 34.08 30.37
N PRO A 1073 15.93 34.07 31.59
CA PRO A 1073 16.46 34.87 32.69
C PRO A 1073 17.87 34.44 33.08
N GLU A 1074 18.70 35.41 33.48
CA GLU A 1074 20.00 35.15 34.09
C GLU A 1074 19.86 34.44 35.45
N PRO A 1075 20.89 33.71 35.91
CA PRO A 1075 20.88 33.10 37.22
C PRO A 1075 20.66 34.13 38.33
N PRO A 1076 19.93 33.79 39.41
CA PRO A 1076 19.84 34.66 40.58
C PRO A 1076 21.21 34.81 41.23
N LYS A 1077 21.38 35.83 42.07
CA LYS A 1077 22.60 36.02 42.86
C LYS A 1077 22.89 34.79 43.73
N ASP A 1078 24.17 34.49 43.92
CA ASP A 1078 24.61 33.37 44.75
C ASP A 1078 24.02 33.44 46.16
N PRO A 1079 23.43 32.34 46.69
CA PRO A 1079 22.84 32.33 48.01
C PRO A 1079 23.93 32.39 49.10
N ILE A 1080 23.82 33.37 50.00
CA ILE A 1080 24.65 33.45 51.22
C ILE A 1080 23.86 32.79 52.37
N ARG A 1081 24.18 31.53 52.69
CA ARG A 1081 23.63 30.82 53.87
C ARG A 1081 24.66 30.87 54.99
N LYS A 1082 24.42 31.73 56.00
CA LYS A 1082 25.28 31.83 57.20
C LYS A 1082 24.92 30.78 58.23
#